data_AF-A0AAU1SCI1-F1
#
_entry.id   AF-A0AAU1SCI1-F1
#
_cell.length_a   1.000
_cell.length_b   1.000
_cell.length_c   1.000
_cell.angle_alpha   90.00
_cell.angle_beta   90.00
_cell.angle_gamma   90.00
#
_symmetry.space_group_name_H-M   'P 1'
#
loop_
_entity.id
_entity.type
_entity.pdbx_description
1 polymer ?
#
loop_
_entity_poly.entity_id
_entity_poly.type
_entity_poly.pdbx_seq_one_letter_code
_entity_poly.pdbx_strand_id
1 'polypeptide(L)'
;MGGLNGYVTGIVVPRNDSVLAFTHALRVELKELGRTDAVVVPLISPNSMQAEAEKAARSHLEEGRLDEADQAFSEFSYGCGMQARSTNTQDVDLWQPWRERCSDFEGIDADTGEVRRHRCPWYAHCGKHRHQLALDSASIIVTNHINLMSGRLHVPVLAEGKLRNHMSVEEALLRLTHLLLIDEADAFQATGFAKSAHHVTLARYGSRQPSALQELHDQFSVRAGALMYELERYIHPKITQARFLSESYVSNAANGRIAQRGPNERNRQQLARRRLIIPRRWDAWCTARLWRTPEDSSPTHEQMDTFRKLFNPSEEAQLTEATVPAIPGLDDSSQDHLTRLRSELLDTTALREGADPVFDGAHARIATATTPLLDPALDDDDRELLVDLLVRRAYLEQIRAQIEYVTRFGTSLKASGITAANQLAEMLDDNKQWHAAPYGPLGAPVFGSTAIHDIEDKHRTELALTSFAGDPHAYTAQLGDTTALALCGQRRIVLGLSATAHMPGGTMHHLITPPTWYVPDDITGSLVLKSLPLVDERNNPIRISGTSDIHRDQAHQQMGRALWSHIVQHLKKLGSRASTAHRARILVACTSYVGAGQLAEGMISAGADPDSIAVAARVESESAVPAHFRRRPAWHEIPSDALERFPHHNSAKILIAPLAIAERGLNMVDHNGRSLVGEVILAVRPIPLMDEPAQLLALISSRAYSALRRSQDPAEMLRELSRTSSAVHEELFRSHHFFQSLPNQVRLSIVAEMLIGIIQLGGGDVGHRQVQVGDRGDDDQGCQDERCARRCLVRHVGLRRVTSRHGNLRDKRFAKVLLDPLRCTSPHWDDITRRQQGRSSGLTKVSEVCRER
;
A
#
# COMPACT_ATOMS: atom_id res chain seq x y z
N MET A 1 3.46 -31.10 10.10
CA MET A 1 4.78 -31.75 9.92
C MET A 1 5.93 -31.06 10.67
N GLY A 2 6.05 -29.73 10.74
CA GLY A 2 7.18 -29.05 11.41
C GLY A 2 7.30 -29.34 12.91
N GLY A 3 6.23 -29.14 13.69
CA GLY A 3 6.26 -29.37 15.15
C GLY A 3 6.51 -30.82 15.58
N LEU A 4 6.46 -31.79 14.65
CA LEU A 4 6.66 -33.21 14.95
C LEU A 4 8.13 -33.58 15.22
N ASN A 5 9.10 -32.78 14.74
CA ASN A 5 10.54 -33.12 14.76
C ASN A 5 11.40 -32.07 15.49
N GLY A 6 10.81 -31.24 16.36
CA GLY A 6 11.52 -30.13 17.03
C GLY A 6 11.71 -28.89 16.14
N TYR A 7 11.07 -28.83 14.96
CA TYR A 7 11.09 -27.65 14.12
C TYR A 7 9.93 -26.70 14.45
N VAL A 8 10.28 -25.46 14.79
CA VAL A 8 9.31 -24.38 14.95
C VAL A 8 8.80 -23.90 13.59
N THR A 9 7.48 -23.76 13.45
CA THR A 9 6.82 -23.28 12.23
C THR A 9 6.18 -21.91 12.46
N GLY A 10 6.45 -20.94 11.58
CA GLY A 10 5.74 -19.67 11.53
C GLY A 10 4.62 -19.72 10.50
N ILE A 11 3.45 -19.16 10.82
CA ILE A 11 2.32 -19.03 9.92
C ILE A 11 1.89 -17.57 9.91
N VAL A 12 1.77 -17.00 8.71
CA VAL A 12 1.48 -15.59 8.48
C VAL A 12 0.18 -15.49 7.71
N VAL A 13 -0.85 -14.95 8.36
CA VAL A 13 -2.21 -14.80 7.79
C VAL A 13 -2.53 -13.32 7.50
N PRO A 14 -3.58 -13.00 6.73
CA PRO A 14 -3.83 -11.61 6.33
C PRO A 14 -4.18 -10.65 7.48
N ARG A 15 -4.97 -11.10 8.46
CA ARG A 15 -5.62 -10.22 9.46
C ARG A 15 -5.56 -10.75 10.90
N ASN A 16 -5.83 -9.88 11.88
CA ASN A 16 -5.84 -10.21 13.31
C ASN A 16 -6.92 -11.25 13.69
N ASP A 17 -8.11 -11.12 13.10
CA ASP A 17 -9.21 -12.08 13.27
C ASP A 17 -8.83 -13.46 12.72
N SER A 18 -8.14 -13.51 11.57
CA SER A 18 -7.57 -14.75 11.05
C SER A 18 -6.56 -15.37 12.02
N VAL A 19 -5.75 -14.59 12.73
CA VAL A 19 -4.79 -15.12 13.72
C VAL A 19 -5.53 -15.89 14.82
N LEU A 20 -6.63 -15.34 15.33
CA LEU A 20 -7.46 -15.98 16.37
C LEU A 20 -8.05 -17.29 15.88
N ALA A 21 -8.78 -17.23 14.75
CA ALA A 21 -9.46 -18.39 14.18
C ALA A 21 -8.47 -19.52 13.87
N PHE A 22 -7.35 -19.19 13.24
CA PHE A 22 -6.32 -20.16 12.85
C PHE A 22 -5.60 -20.76 14.07
N THR A 23 -5.30 -19.94 15.08
CA THR A 23 -4.71 -20.42 16.35
C THR A 23 -5.63 -21.41 17.05
N HIS A 24 -6.93 -21.11 17.12
CA HIS A 24 -7.92 -22.01 17.72
C HIS A 24 -8.03 -23.32 16.93
N ALA A 25 -8.22 -23.24 15.61
CA ALA A 25 -8.32 -24.42 14.74
C ALA A 25 -7.11 -25.35 14.89
N LEU A 26 -5.89 -24.80 14.86
CA LEU A 26 -4.66 -25.58 15.05
C LEU A 26 -4.59 -26.25 16.42
N ARG A 27 -5.01 -25.57 17.51
CA ARG A 27 -5.02 -26.17 18.85
C ARG A 27 -6.00 -27.34 18.93
N VAL A 28 -7.17 -27.22 18.29
CA VAL A 28 -8.16 -28.31 18.21
C VAL A 28 -7.61 -29.48 17.40
N GLU A 29 -7.12 -29.22 16.19
CA GLU A 29 -6.56 -30.26 15.31
C GLU A 29 -5.37 -30.98 15.94
N LEU A 30 -4.45 -30.25 16.60
CA LEU A 30 -3.31 -30.86 17.30
C LEU A 30 -3.78 -31.74 18.46
N LYS A 31 -4.81 -31.32 19.20
CA LYS A 31 -5.38 -32.12 20.27
C LYS A 31 -6.04 -33.40 19.74
N GLU A 32 -6.77 -33.31 18.62
CA GLU A 32 -7.36 -34.47 17.94
C GLU A 32 -6.31 -35.44 17.41
N LEU A 33 -5.17 -34.91 16.95
CA LEU A 33 -4.00 -35.71 16.55
C LEU A 33 -3.17 -36.24 17.75
N GLY A 34 -3.62 -36.03 18.99
CA GLY A 34 -2.93 -36.50 20.21
C GLY A 34 -1.65 -35.74 20.56
N ARG A 35 -1.46 -34.53 20.02
CA ARG A 35 -0.27 -33.68 20.18
C ARG A 35 -0.51 -32.53 21.15
N THR A 36 -0.72 -32.87 22.42
CA THR A 36 -0.91 -31.90 23.51
C THR A 36 0.38 -31.20 23.95
N ASP A 37 1.53 -31.66 23.46
CA ASP A 37 2.86 -31.10 23.71
C ASP A 37 3.16 -29.85 22.84
N ALA A 38 2.49 -29.72 21.71
CA ALA A 38 2.73 -28.63 20.76
C ALA A 38 2.10 -27.31 21.24
N VAL A 39 2.93 -26.29 21.41
CA VAL A 39 2.49 -24.96 21.85
C VAL A 39 2.22 -24.07 20.64
N VAL A 40 0.97 -23.64 20.47
CA VAL A 40 0.56 -22.67 19.43
C VAL A 40 0.43 -21.29 20.06
N VAL A 41 1.26 -20.35 19.62
CA VAL A 41 1.30 -18.98 20.13
C VAL A 41 0.77 -18.00 19.08
N PRO A 42 -0.33 -17.29 19.34
CA PRO A 42 -0.73 -16.15 18.53
C PRO A 42 0.20 -14.98 18.82
N LEU A 43 0.73 -14.34 17.79
CA LEU A 43 1.59 -13.16 17.91
C LEU A 43 0.94 -11.98 17.20
N ILE A 44 0.36 -11.09 17.99
CA ILE A 44 -0.17 -9.80 17.55
C ILE A 44 0.44 -8.67 18.38
N SER A 45 0.30 -7.43 17.89
CA SER A 45 0.79 -6.26 18.62
C SER A 45 0.09 -6.12 19.97
N PRO A 46 0.83 -5.91 21.08
CA PRO A 46 0.25 -5.58 22.38
C PRO A 46 -0.69 -4.37 22.34
N ASN A 47 -0.48 -3.47 21.39
CA ASN A 47 -1.27 -2.25 21.23
C ASN A 47 -2.67 -2.51 20.65
N SER A 48 -2.84 -3.63 19.92
CA SER A 48 -4.12 -4.01 19.30
C SER A 48 -4.84 -5.10 20.07
N MET A 49 -4.16 -5.77 21.00
CA MET A 49 -4.65 -6.99 21.65
C MET A 49 -6.02 -6.83 22.31
N GLN A 50 -6.20 -5.79 23.14
CA GLN A 50 -7.47 -5.54 23.83
C GLN A 50 -8.60 -5.18 22.85
N ALA A 51 -8.32 -4.32 21.87
CA ALA A 51 -9.32 -3.93 20.87
C ALA A 51 -9.78 -5.13 20.03
N GLU A 52 -8.85 -6.02 19.64
CA GLU A 52 -9.19 -7.26 18.93
C GLU A 52 -9.95 -8.25 19.82
N ALA A 53 -9.63 -8.33 21.12
CA ALA A 53 -10.38 -9.15 22.08
C ALA A 53 -11.84 -8.73 22.16
N GLU A 54 -12.09 -7.43 22.35
CA GLU A 54 -13.43 -6.85 22.44
C GLU A 54 -14.19 -6.97 21.12
N LYS A 55 -13.50 -6.81 19.99
CA LYS A 55 -14.08 -6.96 18.66
C LYS A 55 -14.50 -8.41 18.40
N ALA A 56 -13.60 -9.37 18.61
CA ALA A 56 -13.87 -10.79 18.40
C ALA A 56 -14.97 -11.30 19.34
N ALA A 57 -14.90 -10.98 20.63
CA ALA A 57 -15.92 -11.37 21.60
C ALA A 57 -17.30 -10.83 21.24
N ARG A 58 -17.41 -9.53 20.89
CA ARG A 58 -18.67 -8.94 20.45
C ARG A 58 -19.23 -9.63 19.21
N SER A 59 -18.37 -9.95 18.24
CA SER A 59 -18.76 -10.70 17.04
C SER A 59 -19.40 -12.03 17.39
N HIS A 60 -18.74 -12.80 18.25
CA HIS A 60 -19.21 -14.11 18.66
C HIS A 60 -20.50 -14.04 19.49
N LEU A 61 -20.63 -13.06 20.39
CA LEU A 61 -21.84 -12.82 21.18
C LEU A 61 -23.07 -12.51 20.31
N GLU A 62 -22.91 -11.64 19.31
CA GLU A 62 -24.00 -11.29 18.38
C GLU A 62 -24.48 -12.50 17.54
N GLU A 63 -23.59 -13.46 17.30
CA GLU A 63 -23.87 -14.71 16.58
C GLU A 63 -24.36 -15.84 17.52
N GLY A 64 -24.48 -15.58 18.82
CA GLY A 64 -24.88 -16.59 19.82
C GLY A 64 -23.79 -17.60 20.17
N ARG A 65 -22.53 -17.32 19.83
CA ARG A 65 -21.35 -18.16 20.05
C ARG A 65 -20.64 -17.78 21.36
N LEU A 66 -21.26 -18.11 22.49
CA LEU A 66 -20.80 -17.69 23.82
C LEU A 66 -19.40 -18.24 24.17
N ASP A 67 -19.15 -19.52 23.91
CA ASP A 67 -17.89 -20.17 24.27
C ASP A 67 -16.71 -19.58 23.49
N GLU A 68 -16.89 -19.30 22.20
CA GLU A 68 -15.88 -18.66 21.36
C GLU A 68 -15.65 -17.21 21.75
N ALA A 69 -16.69 -16.50 22.19
CA ALA A 69 -16.55 -15.15 22.73
C ALA A 69 -15.67 -15.13 23.99
N ASP A 70 -15.94 -16.01 24.94
CA ASP A 70 -15.17 -16.14 26.18
C ASP A 70 -13.73 -16.55 25.91
N GLN A 71 -13.50 -17.47 24.96
CA GLN A 71 -12.16 -17.89 24.57
C GLN A 71 -11.36 -16.75 23.92
N ALA A 72 -11.95 -16.03 22.96
CA ALA A 72 -11.30 -14.91 22.30
C ALA A 72 -10.96 -13.80 23.31
N PHE A 73 -11.89 -13.51 24.22
CA PHE A 73 -11.67 -12.54 25.27
C PHE A 73 -10.58 -12.99 26.25
N SER A 74 -10.58 -14.25 26.68
CA SER A 74 -9.55 -14.80 27.58
C SER A 74 -8.16 -14.80 26.95
N GLU A 75 -8.06 -15.10 25.66
CA GLU A 75 -6.76 -15.17 24.97
C GLU A 75 -6.17 -13.78 24.73
N PHE A 76 -6.98 -12.76 24.42
CA PHE A 76 -6.48 -11.44 23.95
C PHE A 76 -6.71 -10.27 24.92
N SER A 77 -7.66 -10.36 25.86
CA SER A 77 -7.86 -9.27 26.84
C SER A 77 -6.75 -9.23 27.89
N TYR A 78 -6.53 -8.08 28.52
CA TYR A 78 -5.65 -7.97 29.69
C TYR A 78 -6.09 -6.83 30.60
N GLY A 79 -5.68 -6.92 31.87
CA GLY A 79 -5.79 -5.81 32.84
C GLY A 79 -4.41 -5.22 33.15
N CYS A 80 -4.36 -3.92 33.40
CA CYS A 80 -3.11 -3.24 33.77
C CYS A 80 -2.96 -3.17 35.31
N GLY A 81 -1.98 -3.89 35.86
CA GLY A 81 -1.71 -3.89 37.32
C GLY A 81 -1.31 -2.52 37.88
N MET A 82 -0.80 -1.60 37.04
CA MET A 82 -0.49 -0.23 37.44
C MET A 82 -1.74 0.57 37.80
N GLN A 83 -2.86 0.32 37.13
CA GLN A 83 -4.12 1.02 37.40
C GLN A 83 -4.56 0.78 38.85
N ALA A 84 -4.46 -0.46 39.32
CA ALA A 84 -4.77 -0.84 40.70
C ALA A 84 -3.85 -0.21 41.75
N ARG A 85 -2.71 0.37 41.35
CA ARG A 85 -1.74 1.03 42.23
C ARG A 85 -1.65 2.54 42.00
N SER A 86 -2.41 3.08 41.05
CA SER A 86 -2.47 4.53 40.84
C SER A 86 -3.10 5.20 42.06
N THR A 87 -2.43 6.23 42.58
CA THR A 87 -2.98 7.10 43.62
C THR A 87 -3.83 8.24 43.05
N ASN A 88 -3.77 8.44 41.73
CA ASN A 88 -4.58 9.41 41.01
C ASN A 88 -5.83 8.72 40.46
N THR A 89 -7.00 9.12 40.97
CA THR A 89 -8.31 8.60 40.54
C THR A 89 -8.59 8.93 39.07
N GLN A 90 -8.10 10.06 38.55
CA GLN A 90 -8.26 10.40 37.13
C GLN A 90 -7.51 9.43 36.21
N ASP A 91 -6.34 8.94 36.62
CA ASP A 91 -5.57 7.96 35.82
C ASP A 91 -6.23 6.57 35.81
N VAL A 92 -7.05 6.27 36.83
CA VAL A 92 -7.86 5.03 36.89
C VAL A 92 -9.06 5.13 35.96
N ASP A 93 -9.79 6.25 36.02
CA ASP A 93 -11.01 6.47 35.23
C ASP A 93 -10.73 6.75 33.74
N LEU A 94 -9.54 7.30 33.43
CA LEU A 94 -9.09 7.59 32.07
C LEU A 94 -8.15 6.52 31.51
N TRP A 95 -8.05 5.35 32.16
CA TRP A 95 -7.25 4.25 31.62
C TRP A 95 -7.76 3.87 30.23
N GLN A 96 -6.83 3.90 29.28
CA GLN A 96 -7.07 3.42 27.93
C GLN A 96 -6.06 2.31 27.66
N PRO A 97 -6.51 1.11 27.25
CA PRO A 97 -5.63 0.03 26.81
C PRO A 97 -4.69 0.53 25.70
N TRP A 98 -3.53 -0.12 25.56
CA TRP A 98 -2.38 0.53 24.90
C TRP A 98 -2.08 1.82 25.73
N ARG A 99 -1.56 2.95 25.30
CA ARG A 99 -1.24 4.15 26.15
C ARG A 99 -0.47 3.99 27.48
N GLU A 100 -0.26 2.80 28.06
CA GLU A 100 0.38 2.60 29.34
C GLU A 100 1.89 2.70 29.18
N ARG A 101 2.52 3.41 30.12
CA ARG A 101 3.95 3.69 30.10
C ARG A 101 4.78 2.51 30.62
N CYS A 102 4.68 1.34 30.00
CA CYS A 102 5.30 0.11 30.52
C CYS A 102 6.83 0.17 30.62
N SER A 103 7.50 1.03 29.83
CA SER A 103 8.97 1.13 29.73
C SER A 103 9.55 2.50 30.08
N ASP A 104 8.70 3.50 30.36
CA ASP A 104 9.08 4.91 30.42
C ASP A 104 8.67 5.55 31.76
N PHE A 105 8.87 4.83 32.86
CA PHE A 105 8.70 5.42 34.19
C PHE A 105 9.92 6.23 34.54
N GLU A 106 9.73 7.47 34.98
CA GLU A 106 10.80 8.27 35.57
C GLU A 106 10.75 8.11 37.08
N GLY A 107 11.89 7.79 37.67
CA GLY A 107 12.06 7.67 39.11
C GLY A 107 13.39 8.27 39.52
N ILE A 108 13.52 8.61 40.79
CA ILE A 108 14.81 9.01 41.34
C ILE A 108 15.49 7.72 41.81
N ASP A 109 16.67 7.44 41.27
CA ASP A 109 17.49 6.33 41.71
C ASP A 109 17.89 6.59 43.16
N ALA A 110 17.54 5.67 44.07
CA ALA A 110 17.71 5.87 45.50
C ALA A 110 19.19 5.95 45.92
N ASP A 111 20.09 5.36 45.11
CA ASP A 111 21.52 5.28 45.41
C ASP A 111 22.28 6.49 44.85
N THR A 112 21.89 6.98 43.67
CA THR A 112 22.59 8.10 43.01
C THR A 112 21.88 9.45 43.14
N GLY A 113 20.59 9.45 43.51
CA GLY A 113 19.76 10.66 43.52
C GLY A 113 19.44 11.22 42.13
N GLU A 114 19.82 10.52 41.06
CA GLU A 114 19.60 10.95 39.68
C GLU A 114 18.27 10.44 39.13
N VAL A 115 17.70 11.18 38.17
CA VAL A 115 16.50 10.74 37.45
C VAL A 115 16.87 9.59 36.53
N ARG A 116 16.26 8.43 36.75
CA ARG A 116 16.47 7.21 35.98
C ARG A 116 15.15 6.68 35.42
N ARG A 117 15.24 6.02 34.27
CA ARG A 117 14.10 5.31 33.69
C ARG A 117 13.96 3.90 34.26
N HIS A 118 12.76 3.59 34.72
CA HIS A 118 12.36 2.29 35.24
C HIS A 118 11.34 1.62 34.31
N ARG A 119 11.27 0.28 34.38
CA ARG A 119 10.23 -0.51 33.72
C ARG A 119 9.14 -0.87 34.71
N CYS A 120 7.96 -1.17 34.18
CA CYS A 120 6.86 -1.71 34.95
C CYS A 120 7.31 -2.95 35.77
N PRO A 121 7.01 -3.04 37.08
CA PRO A 121 7.41 -4.19 37.88
C PRO A 121 6.68 -5.49 37.47
N TRP A 122 5.50 -5.39 36.84
CA TRP A 122 4.76 -6.55 36.33
C TRP A 122 5.17 -6.97 34.92
N TYR A 123 6.17 -6.33 34.32
CA TYR A 123 6.49 -6.50 32.90
C TYR A 123 6.67 -7.97 32.47
N ALA A 124 7.30 -8.78 33.33
CA ALA A 124 7.58 -10.20 33.07
C ALA A 124 6.36 -11.13 33.17
N HIS A 125 5.26 -10.69 33.76
CA HIS A 125 4.06 -11.50 34.01
C HIS A 125 2.77 -10.80 33.58
N CYS A 126 2.88 -9.69 32.85
CA CYS A 126 1.75 -8.89 32.42
C CYS A 126 1.06 -9.54 31.21
N GLY A 127 -0.28 -9.67 31.29
CA GLY A 127 -1.11 -10.19 30.19
C GLY A 127 -0.88 -9.45 28.86
N LYS A 128 -0.57 -8.16 28.90
CA LYS A 128 -0.24 -7.33 27.72
C LYS A 128 0.90 -7.91 26.87
N HIS A 129 1.90 -8.53 27.50
CA HIS A 129 3.09 -9.04 26.83
C HIS A 129 3.13 -10.56 26.71
N ARG A 130 2.07 -11.28 27.13
CA ARG A 130 2.06 -12.75 27.23
C ARG A 130 2.44 -13.46 25.93
N HIS A 131 1.93 -12.99 24.79
CA HIS A 131 2.23 -13.59 23.48
C HIS A 131 3.72 -13.49 23.13
N GLN A 132 4.34 -12.35 23.46
CA GLN A 132 5.76 -12.12 23.19
C GLN A 132 6.65 -12.92 24.15
N LEU A 133 6.22 -13.07 25.40
CA LEU A 133 6.92 -13.88 26.41
C LEU A 133 6.83 -15.37 26.12
N ALA A 134 5.75 -15.84 25.47
CA ALA A 134 5.54 -17.25 25.15
C ALA A 134 6.34 -17.73 23.92
N LEU A 135 6.96 -16.83 23.15
CA LEU A 135 7.64 -17.15 21.89
C LEU A 135 8.75 -18.19 22.02
N ASP A 136 9.48 -18.19 23.14
CA ASP A 136 10.59 -19.13 23.39
C ASP A 136 10.12 -20.60 23.48
N SER A 137 8.88 -20.80 23.90
CA SER A 137 8.26 -22.12 24.05
C SER A 137 7.43 -22.57 22.83
N ALA A 138 7.32 -21.74 21.80
CA ALA A 138 6.38 -21.96 20.70
C ALA A 138 6.84 -23.08 19.75
N SER A 139 5.94 -24.01 19.46
CA SER A 139 6.10 -24.97 18.34
C SER A 139 5.54 -24.41 17.04
N ILE A 140 4.45 -23.63 17.15
CA ILE A 140 3.83 -22.92 16.04
C ILE A 140 3.57 -21.46 16.46
N ILE A 141 4.01 -20.52 15.64
CA ILE A 141 3.77 -19.08 15.84
C ILE A 141 2.84 -18.62 14.73
N VAL A 142 1.68 -18.05 15.10
CA VAL A 142 0.71 -17.51 14.14
C VAL A 142 0.70 -15.99 14.25
N THR A 143 1.04 -15.28 13.19
CA THR A 143 1.03 -13.81 13.13
C THR A 143 0.29 -13.33 11.89
N ASN A 144 0.04 -12.04 11.77
CA ASN A 144 -0.50 -11.46 10.54
C ASN A 144 0.57 -10.77 9.67
N HIS A 145 0.21 -10.46 8.43
CA HIS A 145 1.07 -9.76 7.44
C HIS A 145 1.66 -8.46 8.01
N ILE A 146 0.82 -7.58 8.54
CA ILE A 146 1.25 -6.25 9.05
C ILE A 146 2.23 -6.39 10.22
N ASN A 147 1.96 -7.31 11.14
CA ASN A 147 2.78 -7.54 12.32
C ASN A 147 4.11 -8.18 11.95
N LEU A 148 4.17 -9.07 10.94
CA LEU A 148 5.44 -9.54 10.41
C LEU A 148 6.27 -8.38 9.85
N MET A 149 5.69 -7.56 8.98
CA MET A 149 6.44 -6.53 8.24
C MET A 149 6.85 -5.32 9.10
N SER A 150 6.03 -4.93 10.08
CA SER A 150 6.21 -3.67 10.82
C SER A 150 6.13 -3.82 12.35
N GLY A 151 5.80 -5.01 12.84
CA GLY A 151 5.68 -5.27 14.27
C GLY A 151 7.03 -5.22 14.98
N ARG A 152 6.98 -4.90 16.28
CA ARG A 152 8.15 -4.94 17.17
C ARG A 152 7.84 -5.71 18.44
N LEU A 153 8.84 -6.43 18.93
CA LEU A 153 8.82 -6.99 20.26
C LEU A 153 9.03 -5.85 21.26
N HIS A 154 8.09 -5.70 22.18
CA HIS A 154 8.22 -4.74 23.27
C HIS A 154 9.09 -5.34 24.37
N VAL A 155 9.15 -6.66 24.48
CA VAL A 155 10.03 -7.36 25.43
C VAL A 155 11.51 -7.28 25.01
N PRO A 156 12.45 -7.14 25.97
CA PRO A 156 13.87 -7.24 25.67
C PRO A 156 14.21 -8.67 25.25
N VAL A 157 15.04 -8.81 24.22
CA VAL A 157 15.44 -10.13 23.70
C VAL A 157 16.96 -10.25 23.78
N LEU A 158 17.45 -11.36 24.34
CA LEU A 158 18.86 -11.70 24.29
C LEU A 158 19.12 -12.44 22.96
N ALA A 159 19.81 -11.78 22.03
CA ALA A 159 20.18 -12.37 20.75
C ALA A 159 21.69 -12.25 20.56
N GLU A 160 22.35 -13.39 20.33
CA GLU A 160 23.81 -13.46 20.11
C GLU A 160 24.61 -12.81 21.26
N GLY A 161 24.17 -13.00 22.50
CA GLY A 161 24.81 -12.41 23.69
C GLY A 161 24.60 -10.91 23.84
N LYS A 162 23.85 -10.24 22.95
CA LYS A 162 23.50 -8.82 23.05
C LYS A 162 22.04 -8.64 23.44
N LEU A 163 21.82 -7.79 24.44
CA LEU A 163 20.46 -7.38 24.81
C LEU A 163 19.92 -6.41 23.75
N ARG A 164 18.92 -6.84 23.00
CA ARG A 164 18.23 -6.00 22.00
C ARG A 164 16.90 -5.54 22.58
N ASN A 165 16.71 -4.23 22.61
CA ASN A 165 15.41 -3.62 22.89
C ASN A 165 14.73 -3.35 21.53
N HIS A 166 13.43 -3.66 21.41
CA HIS A 166 12.64 -3.39 20.20
C HIS A 166 13.06 -4.17 18.94
N MET A 167 13.46 -5.44 19.09
CA MET A 167 13.66 -6.36 17.95
C MET A 167 12.41 -6.38 17.06
N SER A 168 12.57 -6.38 15.74
CA SER A 168 11.43 -6.52 14.83
C SER A 168 10.80 -7.90 14.95
N VAL A 169 9.50 -7.99 14.73
CA VAL A 169 8.78 -9.27 14.71
C VAL A 169 9.30 -10.14 13.55
N GLU A 170 9.65 -9.54 12.41
CA GLU A 170 10.35 -10.21 11.32
C GLU A 170 11.65 -10.90 11.78
N GLU A 171 12.56 -10.15 12.41
CA GLU A 171 13.82 -10.70 12.89
C GLU A 171 13.57 -11.83 13.89
N ALA A 172 12.64 -11.62 14.83
CA ALA A 172 12.28 -12.64 15.81
C ALA A 172 11.75 -13.92 15.16
N LEU A 173 10.82 -13.81 14.21
CA LEU A 173 10.26 -14.98 13.51
C LEU A 173 11.33 -15.69 12.67
N LEU A 174 12.16 -14.96 11.94
CA LEU A 174 13.23 -15.57 11.14
C LEU A 174 14.30 -16.22 12.03
N ARG A 175 14.51 -15.74 13.27
CA ARG A 175 15.40 -16.39 14.24
C ARG A 175 14.77 -17.66 14.83
N LEU A 176 13.50 -17.61 15.22
CA LEU A 176 12.81 -18.69 15.94
C LEU A 176 12.31 -19.82 15.03
N THR A 177 11.87 -19.50 13.81
CA THR A 177 11.21 -20.46 12.92
C THR A 177 12.20 -21.10 11.95
N HIS A 178 11.92 -22.35 11.56
CA HIS A 178 12.67 -23.08 10.52
C HIS A 178 11.97 -23.01 9.17
N LEU A 179 10.63 -22.96 9.22
CA LEU A 179 9.71 -22.87 8.09
C LEU A 179 8.73 -21.73 8.35
N LEU A 180 8.55 -20.86 7.37
CA LEU A 180 7.58 -19.77 7.39
C LEU A 180 6.56 -20.00 6.25
N LEU A 181 5.29 -20.14 6.62
CA LEU A 181 4.17 -20.25 5.69
C LEU A 181 3.47 -18.89 5.61
N ILE A 182 3.33 -18.35 4.40
CA ILE A 182 2.63 -17.08 4.17
C ILE A 182 1.38 -17.39 3.36
N ASP A 183 0.23 -17.25 4.00
CA ASP A 183 -1.06 -17.30 3.31
C ASP A 183 -1.34 -15.98 2.60
N GLU A 184 -2.06 -16.03 1.49
CA GLU A 184 -2.26 -14.92 0.55
C GLU A 184 -0.96 -14.13 0.27
N ALA A 185 0.07 -14.82 -0.22
CA ALA A 185 1.41 -14.24 -0.42
C ALA A 185 1.45 -13.01 -1.37
N ASP A 186 0.49 -12.89 -2.28
CA ASP A 186 0.29 -11.70 -3.10
C ASP A 186 -0.32 -10.53 -2.31
N ALA A 187 -1.27 -10.79 -1.40
CA ALA A 187 -1.77 -9.78 -0.47
C ALA A 187 -0.69 -9.33 0.52
N PHE A 188 0.21 -10.23 0.91
CA PHE A 188 1.39 -9.89 1.70
C PHE A 188 2.30 -8.89 0.94
N GLN A 189 2.58 -9.13 -0.33
CA GLN A 189 3.35 -8.20 -1.17
C GLN A 189 2.64 -6.84 -1.33
N ALA A 190 1.33 -6.85 -1.57
CA ALA A 190 0.54 -5.62 -1.71
C ALA A 190 0.48 -4.79 -0.42
N THR A 191 0.41 -5.47 0.73
CA THR A 191 0.55 -4.83 2.05
C THR A 191 1.92 -4.15 2.17
N GLY A 192 2.96 -4.77 1.62
CA GLY A 192 4.28 -4.16 1.48
C GLY A 192 4.26 -2.86 0.69
N PHE A 193 3.59 -2.81 -0.46
CA PHE A 193 3.47 -1.57 -1.25
C PHE A 193 2.78 -0.44 -0.49
N ALA A 194 1.72 -0.76 0.28
CA ALA A 194 1.06 0.23 1.13
C ALA A 194 1.94 0.77 2.27
N LYS A 195 2.96 0.01 2.69
CA LYS A 195 3.97 0.40 3.69
C LYS A 195 5.25 0.99 3.09
N SER A 196 5.40 0.90 1.78
CA SER A 196 6.55 1.39 1.03
C SER A 196 6.34 2.77 0.42
N ALA A 197 5.09 3.25 0.41
CA ALA A 197 4.73 4.47 -0.28
C ALA A 197 3.75 5.29 0.55
N HIS A 198 4.16 6.49 0.94
CA HIS A 198 3.39 7.33 1.85
C HIS A 198 2.91 8.61 1.18
N HIS A 199 1.75 9.08 1.63
CA HIS A 199 1.16 10.36 1.23
C HIS A 199 0.74 11.14 2.47
N VAL A 200 1.27 12.34 2.66
CA VAL A 200 0.83 13.22 3.75
C VAL A 200 0.50 14.59 3.21
N THR A 201 -0.76 14.99 3.38
CA THR A 201 -1.24 16.32 3.01
C THR A 201 -0.64 17.38 3.95
N LEU A 202 0.13 18.31 3.38
CA LEU A 202 0.78 19.41 4.11
C LEU A 202 -0.15 20.62 4.24
N ALA A 203 -0.91 20.95 3.19
CA ALA A 203 -1.88 22.04 3.17
C ALA A 203 -2.96 21.84 2.10
N ARG A 204 -4.16 22.38 2.35
CA ARG A 204 -5.30 22.39 1.41
C ARG A 204 -5.96 23.76 1.36
N TYR A 205 -6.39 24.18 0.18
CA TYR A 205 -7.02 25.48 0.00
C TYR A 205 -8.46 25.49 0.54
N GLY A 206 -8.70 26.24 1.63
CA GLY A 206 -10.04 26.45 2.19
C GLY A 206 -10.72 25.19 2.76
N SER A 207 -9.95 24.14 3.06
CA SER A 207 -10.47 22.90 3.66
C SER A 207 -10.79 23.09 5.14
N ARG A 208 -11.87 22.47 5.61
CA ARG A 208 -12.19 22.34 7.04
C ARG A 208 -11.48 21.16 7.71
N GLN A 209 -10.96 20.21 6.94
CA GLN A 209 -10.13 19.14 7.49
C GLN A 209 -8.71 19.68 7.75
N PRO A 210 -8.17 19.50 8.97
CA PRO A 210 -6.81 19.93 9.28
C PRO A 210 -5.81 19.14 8.43
N SER A 211 -4.75 19.82 7.97
CA SER A 211 -3.60 19.16 7.37
C SER A 211 -2.65 18.63 8.44
N ALA A 212 -1.68 17.79 8.06
CA ALA A 212 -0.72 17.23 9.03
C ALA A 212 0.12 18.30 9.73
N LEU A 213 0.50 19.38 9.03
CA LEU A 213 1.24 20.50 9.62
C LEU A 213 0.36 21.35 10.54
N GLN A 214 -0.93 21.48 10.24
CA GLN A 214 -1.87 22.17 11.12
C GLN A 214 -2.11 21.36 12.39
N GLU A 215 -2.37 20.06 12.28
CA GLU A 215 -2.54 19.18 13.44
C GLU A 215 -1.28 19.15 14.32
N LEU A 216 -0.09 19.11 13.70
CA LEU A 216 1.18 19.19 14.40
C LEU A 216 1.33 20.50 15.19
N HIS A 217 1.01 21.63 14.56
CA HIS A 217 1.07 22.94 15.20
C HIS A 217 0.06 23.06 16.35
N ASP A 218 -1.17 22.58 16.17
CA ASP A 218 -2.23 22.62 17.17
C ASP A 218 -1.87 21.74 18.39
N GLN A 219 -1.41 20.51 18.17
CA GLN A 219 -0.94 19.63 19.24
C GLN A 219 0.28 20.20 19.97
N PHE A 220 1.23 20.80 19.24
CA PHE A 220 2.39 21.45 19.83
C PHE A 220 1.95 22.63 20.72
N SER A 221 1.03 23.46 20.25
CA SER A 221 0.53 24.62 20.99
C SER A 221 -0.18 24.23 22.28
N VAL A 222 -0.98 23.15 22.27
CA VAL A 222 -1.64 22.60 23.47
C VAL A 222 -0.64 22.05 24.48
N ARG A 223 0.52 21.56 24.02
CA ARG A 223 1.57 20.96 24.85
C ARG A 223 2.71 21.93 25.19
N ALA A 224 2.63 23.18 24.75
CA ALA A 224 3.60 24.20 25.07
C ALA A 224 3.70 24.40 26.59
N GLY A 225 4.92 24.39 27.12
CA GLY A 225 5.24 24.42 28.55
C GLY A 225 5.45 23.02 29.17
N ALA A 226 5.13 21.93 28.48
CA ALA A 226 5.41 20.56 28.93
C ALA A 226 6.69 19.97 28.30
N LEU A 227 7.29 20.65 27.32
CA LEU A 227 8.55 20.25 26.68
C LEU A 227 9.72 20.99 27.34
N MET A 228 10.94 20.49 27.10
CA MET A 228 12.16 21.24 27.46
C MET A 228 12.20 22.56 26.70
N TYR A 229 12.49 23.67 27.40
CA TYR A 229 12.47 25.01 26.85
C TYR A 229 13.36 25.17 25.60
N GLU A 230 14.54 24.54 25.59
CA GLU A 230 15.44 24.56 24.44
C GLU A 230 14.80 23.92 23.21
N LEU A 231 14.14 22.78 23.40
CA LEU A 231 13.46 22.06 22.34
C LEU A 231 12.32 22.91 21.75
N GLU A 232 11.53 23.56 22.62
CA GLU A 232 10.45 24.45 22.20
C GLU A 232 10.96 25.63 21.38
N ARG A 233 12.01 26.29 21.88
CA ARG A 233 12.60 27.47 21.25
C ARG A 233 13.10 27.20 19.83
N TYR A 234 13.66 26.02 19.57
CA TYR A 234 14.18 25.66 18.26
C TYR A 234 13.15 25.05 17.31
N ILE A 235 12.22 24.23 17.82
CA ILE A 235 11.26 23.50 16.97
C ILE A 235 10.05 24.34 16.61
N HIS A 236 9.51 25.13 17.55
CA HIS A 236 8.27 25.86 17.32
C HIS A 236 8.33 26.80 16.09
N PRO A 237 9.41 27.58 15.87
CA PRO A 237 9.53 28.40 14.67
C PRO A 237 9.58 27.56 13.38
N LYS A 238 10.15 26.36 13.44
CA LYS A 238 10.31 25.46 12.29
C LYS A 238 8.97 24.85 11.87
N ILE A 239 8.15 24.42 12.82
CA ILE A 239 6.77 23.96 12.58
C ILE A 239 5.94 25.10 11.97
N THR A 240 6.02 26.29 12.58
CA THR A 240 5.27 27.48 12.11
C THR A 240 5.68 27.87 10.70
N GLN A 241 6.98 27.89 10.40
CA GLN A 241 7.50 28.19 9.06
C GLN A 241 7.08 27.14 8.04
N ALA A 242 7.15 25.84 8.36
CA ALA A 242 6.73 24.77 7.46
C ALA A 242 5.24 24.90 7.09
N ARG A 243 4.40 25.18 8.10
CA ARG A 243 2.95 25.41 7.91
C ARG A 243 2.71 26.63 7.00
N PHE A 244 3.29 27.77 7.34
CA PHE A 244 3.15 29.01 6.55
C PHE A 244 3.55 28.80 5.09
N LEU A 245 4.72 28.23 4.83
CA LEU A 245 5.20 28.00 3.46
C LEU A 245 4.27 27.08 2.68
N SER A 246 3.74 26.03 3.32
CA SER A 246 2.83 25.08 2.68
C SER A 246 1.47 25.73 2.34
N GLU A 247 0.90 26.50 3.27
CA GLU A 247 -0.36 27.23 3.08
C GLU A 247 -0.23 28.33 2.03
N SER A 248 0.86 29.12 2.08
CA SER A 248 1.17 30.16 1.10
C SER A 248 1.37 29.56 -0.29
N TYR A 249 2.12 28.46 -0.41
CA TYR A 249 2.29 27.76 -1.68
C TYR A 249 0.94 27.35 -2.28
N VAL A 250 0.08 26.70 -1.50
CA VAL A 250 -1.25 26.25 -1.94
C VAL A 250 -2.14 27.43 -2.32
N SER A 251 -2.13 28.51 -1.54
CA SER A 251 -2.89 29.73 -1.84
C SER A 251 -2.46 30.37 -3.15
N ASN A 252 -1.14 30.51 -3.37
CA ASN A 252 -0.60 31.08 -4.60
C ASN A 252 -0.83 30.16 -5.81
N ALA A 253 -0.70 28.84 -5.63
CA ALA A 253 -1.04 27.86 -6.66
C ALA A 253 -2.53 27.91 -7.03
N ALA A 254 -3.44 27.92 -6.06
CA ALA A 254 -4.89 28.01 -6.28
C ALA A 254 -5.31 29.27 -7.07
N ASN A 255 -4.52 30.33 -6.97
CA ASN A 255 -4.74 31.59 -7.68
C ASN A 255 -3.87 31.75 -8.93
N GLY A 256 -3.19 30.69 -9.38
CA GLY A 256 -2.40 30.69 -10.62
C GLY A 256 -1.11 31.52 -10.55
N ARG A 257 -0.65 31.91 -9.36
CA ARG A 257 0.57 32.73 -9.17
C ARG A 257 1.85 31.91 -9.08
N ILE A 258 1.74 30.61 -8.87
CA ILE A 258 2.88 29.68 -8.99
C ILE A 258 2.51 28.69 -10.07
N ALA A 259 3.25 28.74 -11.18
CA ALA A 259 2.95 27.88 -12.31
C ALA A 259 3.24 26.40 -12.00
N GLN A 260 2.34 25.54 -12.46
CA GLN A 260 2.42 24.10 -12.29
C GLN A 260 3.03 23.39 -13.51
N ARG A 261 3.37 24.15 -14.57
CA ARG A 261 3.96 23.66 -15.83
C ARG A 261 5.47 23.41 -15.72
N GLY A 262 6.02 22.72 -16.71
CA GLY A 262 7.46 22.54 -16.93
C GLY A 262 7.84 22.70 -18.41
N PRO A 263 9.15 22.65 -18.75
CA PRO A 263 9.66 22.96 -20.09
C PRO A 263 9.02 22.19 -21.24
N ASN A 264 8.67 20.91 -21.04
CA ASN A 264 8.12 20.04 -22.07
C ASN A 264 6.59 20.15 -22.24
N GLU A 265 5.94 21.15 -21.62
CA GLU A 265 4.46 21.22 -21.51
C GLU A 265 3.86 22.51 -22.07
N ARG A 266 4.62 23.26 -22.89
CA ARG A 266 4.26 24.60 -23.39
C ARG A 266 2.87 24.69 -24.05
N ASN A 267 2.44 23.63 -24.76
CA ASN A 267 1.18 23.60 -25.53
C ASN A 267 0.02 22.83 -24.87
N ARG A 268 0.20 22.27 -23.67
CA ARG A 268 -0.87 21.51 -23.01
C ARG A 268 -1.76 22.48 -22.25
N GLN A 269 -2.88 22.89 -22.87
CA GLN A 269 -3.98 23.54 -22.14
C GLN A 269 -4.27 22.73 -20.86
N GLN A 270 -4.27 23.44 -19.75
CA GLN A 270 -4.17 22.98 -18.37
C GLN A 270 -5.33 22.04 -17.96
N LEU A 271 -5.25 20.76 -18.32
CA LEU A 271 -6.21 19.71 -17.94
C LEU A 271 -5.57 18.60 -17.08
N ALA A 272 -4.80 18.96 -16.06
CA ALA A 272 -4.22 17.97 -15.14
C ALA A 272 -4.56 18.30 -13.69
N ARG A 273 -5.55 17.57 -13.14
CA ARG A 273 -6.12 17.80 -11.80
C ARG A 273 -5.14 17.46 -10.65
N ARG A 274 -4.19 16.52 -10.80
CA ARG A 274 -3.17 16.15 -9.78
C ARG A 274 -1.81 15.92 -10.44
N ARG A 275 -0.72 16.49 -9.89
CA ARG A 275 0.66 16.36 -10.41
C ARG A 275 1.66 16.10 -9.30
N LEU A 276 2.54 15.12 -9.47
CA LEU A 276 3.74 15.01 -8.63
C LEU A 276 4.81 15.97 -9.14
N ILE A 277 5.26 16.86 -8.26
CA ILE A 277 6.32 17.83 -8.49
C ILE A 277 7.55 17.37 -7.72
N ILE A 278 8.60 17.06 -8.46
CA ILE A 278 9.90 16.77 -7.87
C ILE A 278 10.67 18.08 -7.88
N PRO A 279 11.03 18.63 -6.70
CA PRO A 279 11.62 19.97 -6.62
C PRO A 279 12.85 20.13 -7.52
N ARG A 280 13.70 19.10 -7.57
CA ARG A 280 14.98 19.09 -8.29
C ARG A 280 14.91 18.69 -9.77
N ARG A 281 13.71 18.36 -10.28
CA ARG A 281 13.55 17.77 -11.63
C ARG A 281 14.14 18.64 -12.73
N TRP A 282 13.97 19.95 -12.59
CA TRP A 282 14.35 20.93 -13.60
C TRP A 282 15.65 21.67 -13.26
N ASP A 283 16.39 21.23 -12.24
CA ASP A 283 17.64 21.88 -11.82
C ASP A 283 18.63 21.95 -12.98
N ALA A 284 18.75 20.88 -13.78
CA ALA A 284 19.64 20.88 -14.95
C ALA A 284 19.18 21.88 -16.03
N TRP A 285 17.88 21.99 -16.26
CA TRP A 285 17.34 22.95 -17.24
C TRP A 285 17.53 24.40 -16.75
N CYS A 286 17.21 24.69 -15.49
CA CYS A 286 17.41 26.01 -14.90
C CYS A 286 18.90 26.40 -14.87
N THR A 287 19.78 25.46 -14.50
CA THR A 287 21.23 25.67 -14.48
C THR A 287 21.75 25.96 -15.88
N ALA A 288 21.31 25.19 -16.90
CA ALA A 288 21.72 25.43 -18.29
C ALA A 288 21.35 26.84 -18.78
N ARG A 289 20.19 27.37 -18.38
CA ARG A 289 19.76 28.73 -18.74
C ARG A 289 20.55 29.82 -17.99
N LEU A 290 20.83 29.62 -16.70
CA LEU A 290 21.61 30.57 -15.89
C LEU A 290 23.09 30.61 -16.27
N TRP A 291 23.67 29.48 -16.72
CA TRP A 291 25.08 29.38 -17.13
C TRP A 291 25.30 29.45 -18.64
N ARG A 292 24.24 29.74 -19.43
CA ARG A 292 24.30 29.81 -20.91
C ARG A 292 24.95 28.57 -21.54
N THR A 293 24.62 27.41 -20.98
CA THR A 293 25.16 26.12 -21.44
C THR A 293 24.66 25.84 -22.87
N PRO A 294 25.55 25.51 -23.82
CA PRO A 294 25.14 25.16 -25.19
C PRO A 294 24.12 24.01 -25.21
N GLU A 295 23.17 24.03 -26.15
CA GLU A 295 22.07 23.05 -26.21
C GLU A 295 22.52 21.58 -26.30
N ASP A 296 23.67 21.33 -26.93
CA ASP A 296 24.24 19.98 -27.10
C ASP A 296 25.06 19.51 -25.88
N SER A 297 25.10 20.30 -24.81
CA SER A 297 25.91 20.03 -23.62
C SER A 297 25.07 20.03 -22.33
N SER A 298 25.53 19.27 -21.32
CA SER A 298 24.90 19.25 -20.00
C SER A 298 25.67 20.13 -19.02
N PRO A 299 24.99 20.76 -18.03
CA PRO A 299 25.67 21.50 -16.98
C PRO A 299 26.71 20.65 -16.25
N THR A 300 27.82 21.27 -15.86
CA THR A 300 28.87 20.59 -15.09
C THR A 300 28.42 20.31 -13.65
N HIS A 301 29.10 19.38 -12.96
CA HIS A 301 28.81 19.08 -11.56
C HIS A 301 28.97 20.32 -10.66
N GLU A 302 29.98 21.14 -10.93
CA GLU A 302 30.27 22.37 -10.18
C GLU A 302 29.18 23.44 -10.38
N GLN A 303 28.67 23.59 -11.61
CA GLN A 303 27.53 24.47 -11.91
C GLN A 303 26.27 24.00 -11.18
N MET A 304 25.99 22.69 -11.20
CA MET A 304 24.85 22.11 -10.49
C MET A 304 24.95 22.29 -8.98
N ASP A 305 26.14 22.13 -8.39
CA ASP A 305 26.35 22.35 -6.95
C ASP A 305 26.20 23.82 -6.56
N THR A 306 26.71 24.73 -7.39
CA THR A 306 26.53 26.19 -7.20
C THR A 306 25.05 26.58 -7.29
N PHE A 307 24.32 26.04 -8.26
CA PHE A 307 22.88 26.23 -8.38
C PHE A 307 22.12 25.74 -7.13
N ARG A 308 22.47 24.55 -6.60
CA ARG A 308 21.87 24.02 -5.38
C ARG A 308 22.12 24.93 -4.18
N LYS A 309 23.31 25.53 -4.08
CA LYS A 309 23.63 26.47 -3.01
C LYS A 309 22.65 27.64 -2.98
N LEU A 310 22.18 28.17 -4.11
CA LEU A 310 21.24 29.31 -4.17
C LEU A 310 20.00 29.19 -3.27
N PHE A 311 19.54 27.95 -3.00
CA PHE A 311 18.35 27.68 -2.20
C PHE A 311 18.64 27.30 -0.74
N ASN A 312 19.91 27.11 -0.37
CA ASN A 312 20.33 26.65 0.96
C ASN A 312 20.63 27.86 1.86
N PRO A 313 19.91 28.07 2.98
CA PRO A 313 20.09 29.23 3.85
C PRO A 313 21.33 29.13 4.76
N SER A 314 22.03 28.00 4.80
CA SER A 314 23.24 27.82 5.62
C SER A 314 24.34 28.81 5.25
N GLU A 315 25.09 29.28 6.25
CA GLU A 315 26.28 30.11 6.06
C GLU A 315 27.36 29.37 5.24
N GLU A 316 27.47 28.06 5.40
CA GLU A 316 28.38 27.19 4.63
C GLU A 316 28.05 27.17 3.12
N ALA A 317 26.83 27.55 2.74
CA ALA A 317 26.37 27.62 1.36
C ALA A 317 26.58 29.01 0.72
N GLN A 318 27.28 29.92 1.40
CA GLN A 318 27.68 31.20 0.81
C GLN A 318 28.52 30.98 -0.46
N LEU A 319 28.31 31.87 -1.43
CA LEU A 319 29.03 31.84 -2.71
C LEU A 319 30.33 32.62 -2.56
N THR A 320 31.45 31.95 -2.76
CA THR A 320 32.78 32.57 -2.80
C THR A 320 33.30 32.55 -4.23
N GLU A 321 34.13 33.52 -4.60
CA GLU A 321 34.73 33.66 -5.94
C GLU A 321 35.42 32.37 -6.42
N ALA A 322 36.09 31.65 -5.52
CA ALA A 322 36.76 30.38 -5.80
C ALA A 322 35.82 29.19 -6.06
N THR A 323 34.52 29.32 -5.79
CA THR A 323 33.52 28.23 -5.89
C THR A 323 32.43 28.46 -6.92
N VAL A 324 32.47 29.61 -7.62
CA VAL A 324 31.47 29.98 -8.64
C VAL A 324 32.06 29.74 -10.03
N PRO A 325 31.53 28.79 -10.81
CA PRO A 325 31.96 28.61 -12.20
C PRO A 325 31.66 29.85 -13.04
N ALA A 326 32.61 30.25 -13.88
CA ALA A 326 32.45 31.37 -14.79
C ALA A 326 31.21 31.22 -15.69
N ILE A 327 30.48 32.31 -15.90
CA ILE A 327 29.36 32.39 -16.84
C ILE A 327 29.85 33.06 -18.12
N PRO A 328 29.66 32.45 -19.31
CA PRO A 328 30.11 33.04 -20.57
C PRO A 328 29.59 34.47 -20.78
N GLY A 329 30.49 35.43 -20.97
CA GLY A 329 30.16 36.85 -21.21
C GLY A 329 29.82 37.67 -19.96
N LEU A 330 30.19 37.18 -18.77
CA LEU A 330 30.05 37.86 -17.47
C LEU A 330 31.36 37.71 -16.67
N ASP A 331 32.39 38.42 -17.13
CA ASP A 331 33.70 38.52 -16.49
C ASP A 331 33.60 39.34 -15.19
N ASP A 332 34.17 38.80 -14.11
CA ASP A 332 34.24 39.29 -12.71
C ASP A 332 32.92 39.61 -11.95
N SER A 333 31.75 39.56 -12.61
CA SER A 333 30.44 39.91 -12.02
C SER A 333 29.52 38.71 -11.73
N SER A 334 29.92 37.50 -12.13
CA SER A 334 29.09 36.28 -11.99
C SER A 334 28.72 35.99 -10.53
N GLN A 335 29.65 36.18 -9.59
CA GLN A 335 29.40 35.99 -8.15
C GLN A 335 28.36 36.98 -7.62
N ASP A 336 28.48 38.26 -7.96
CA ASP A 336 27.58 39.32 -7.46
C ASP A 336 26.14 39.10 -7.92
N HIS A 337 25.97 38.76 -9.20
CA HIS A 337 24.65 38.45 -9.75
C HIS A 337 24.02 37.21 -9.12
N LEU A 338 24.80 36.13 -8.92
CA LEU A 338 24.31 34.92 -8.26
C LEU A 338 24.03 35.14 -6.76
N THR A 339 24.81 35.98 -6.09
CA THR A 339 24.60 36.35 -4.68
C THR A 339 23.33 37.18 -4.53
N ARG A 340 23.08 38.12 -5.44
CA ARG A 340 21.83 38.86 -5.50
C ARG A 340 20.64 37.94 -5.74
N LEU A 341 20.75 37.02 -6.71
CA LEU A 341 19.70 36.02 -6.97
C LEU A 341 19.43 35.14 -5.74
N ARG A 342 20.48 34.66 -5.07
CA ARG A 342 20.37 33.91 -3.81
C ARG A 342 19.59 34.70 -2.75
N SER A 343 19.89 35.99 -2.57
CA SER A 343 19.17 36.84 -1.62
C SER A 343 17.68 36.90 -1.92
N GLU A 344 17.30 37.15 -3.18
CA GLU A 344 15.89 37.22 -3.59
C GLU A 344 15.16 35.88 -3.43
N LEU A 345 15.84 34.76 -3.74
CA LEU A 345 15.27 33.41 -3.59
C LEU A 345 15.04 33.05 -2.12
N LEU A 346 15.97 33.39 -1.23
CA LEU A 346 15.81 33.16 0.21
C LEU A 346 14.71 34.06 0.79
N ASP A 347 14.67 35.33 0.40
CA ASP A 347 13.66 36.30 0.85
C ASP A 347 12.25 35.92 0.41
N THR A 348 12.09 35.25 -0.74
CA THR A 348 10.80 34.72 -1.22
C THR A 348 10.15 33.72 -0.27
N THR A 349 10.93 33.11 0.62
CA THR A 349 10.48 32.13 1.61
C THR A 349 10.55 32.63 3.05
N ALA A 350 11.00 33.87 3.27
CA ALA A 350 11.09 34.44 4.59
C ALA A 350 9.75 35.03 5.04
N LEU A 351 9.36 34.79 6.30
CA LEU A 351 8.22 35.46 6.92
C LEU A 351 8.66 36.87 7.34
N ARG A 352 8.55 37.86 6.44
CA ARG A 352 8.83 39.27 6.73
C ARG A 352 7.54 40.08 6.66
N GLU A 353 7.31 40.94 7.66
CA GLU A 353 6.26 41.96 7.67
C GLU A 353 4.80 41.47 7.52
N GLY A 354 4.56 40.15 7.61
CA GLY A 354 3.23 39.54 7.53
C GLY A 354 2.61 39.50 6.13
N ALA A 355 3.36 39.85 5.08
CA ALA A 355 2.93 39.75 3.69
C ALA A 355 3.42 38.45 3.05
N ASP A 356 2.61 37.89 2.15
CA ASP A 356 3.03 36.77 1.30
C ASP A 356 4.00 37.29 0.22
N PRO A 357 5.28 36.83 0.17
CA PRO A 357 6.27 37.39 -0.73
C PRO A 357 5.94 37.25 -2.22
N VAL A 358 5.18 36.20 -2.59
CA VAL A 358 4.75 35.99 -3.97
C VAL A 358 3.68 37.01 -4.36
N PHE A 359 2.79 37.35 -3.42
CA PHE A 359 1.86 38.46 -3.61
C PHE A 359 2.59 39.80 -3.67
N ASP A 360 3.63 39.97 -2.85
CA ASP A 360 4.46 41.15 -2.78
C ASP A 360 5.57 41.20 -3.84
N GLY A 361 5.31 40.68 -5.05
CA GLY A 361 6.18 40.91 -6.21
C GLY A 361 7.48 40.10 -6.28
N ALA A 362 7.63 38.99 -5.56
CA ALA A 362 8.84 38.14 -5.64
C ALA A 362 9.22 37.72 -7.07
N HIS A 363 8.23 37.40 -7.92
CA HIS A 363 8.47 37.04 -9.32
C HIS A 363 9.20 38.16 -10.08
N ALA A 364 8.80 39.41 -9.89
CA ALA A 364 9.43 40.55 -10.55
C ALA A 364 10.87 40.81 -10.05
N ARG A 365 11.12 40.64 -8.76
CA ARG A 365 12.47 40.76 -8.19
C ARG A 365 13.41 39.65 -8.68
N ILE A 366 12.94 38.40 -8.72
CA ILE A 366 13.70 37.27 -9.26
C ILE A 366 13.93 37.43 -10.77
N ALA A 367 12.94 37.88 -11.53
CA ALA A 367 13.11 38.20 -12.95
C ALA A 367 14.20 39.26 -13.17
N THR A 368 14.20 40.31 -12.34
CA THR A 368 15.24 41.36 -12.38
C THR A 368 16.62 40.81 -12.03
N ALA A 369 16.73 39.96 -11.01
CA ALA A 369 17.99 39.36 -10.58
C ALA A 369 18.54 38.30 -11.57
N THR A 370 17.67 37.60 -12.28
CA THR A 370 18.06 36.60 -13.29
C THR A 370 18.43 37.23 -14.63
N THR A 371 17.81 38.35 -15.02
CA THR A 371 18.01 38.99 -16.34
C THR A 371 19.48 39.10 -16.78
N PRO A 372 20.44 39.54 -15.94
CA PRO A 372 21.85 39.63 -16.35
C PRO A 372 22.48 38.27 -16.68
N LEU A 373 22.02 37.19 -16.05
CA LEU A 373 22.57 35.83 -16.18
C LEU A 373 22.11 35.13 -17.47
N LEU A 374 20.93 35.51 -17.99
CA LEU A 374 20.32 34.83 -19.14
C LEU A 374 20.96 35.25 -20.46
N ASP A 375 20.85 34.38 -21.45
CA ASP A 375 21.14 34.72 -22.85
C ASP A 375 20.15 35.80 -23.32
N PRO A 376 20.59 36.94 -23.89
CA PRO A 376 19.70 37.95 -24.48
C PRO A 376 18.73 37.40 -25.54
N ALA A 377 19.10 36.34 -26.25
CA ALA A 377 18.27 35.70 -27.28
C ALA A 377 17.23 34.71 -26.70
N LEU A 378 17.19 34.49 -25.39
CA LEU A 378 16.23 33.59 -24.76
C LEU A 378 14.80 34.12 -24.91
N ASP A 379 13.89 33.23 -25.32
CA ASP A 379 12.47 33.54 -25.53
C ASP A 379 11.77 33.99 -24.23
N ASP A 380 10.76 34.86 -24.35
CA ASP A 380 10.08 35.45 -23.18
C ASP A 380 9.30 34.40 -22.37
N ASP A 381 8.78 33.35 -23.03
CA ASP A 381 8.07 32.25 -22.37
C ASP A 381 9.01 31.43 -21.46
N ASP A 382 10.25 31.18 -21.89
CA ASP A 382 11.30 30.48 -21.16
C ASP A 382 11.84 31.34 -20.02
N ARG A 383 11.90 32.67 -20.19
CA ARG A 383 12.22 33.59 -19.09
C ARG A 383 11.16 33.52 -18.00
N GLU A 384 9.88 33.61 -18.36
CA GLU A 384 8.76 33.50 -17.41
C GLU A 384 8.78 32.13 -16.71
N LEU A 385 8.89 31.05 -17.49
CA LEU A 385 8.95 29.70 -16.97
C LEU A 385 10.14 29.47 -16.03
N LEU A 386 11.32 30.03 -16.35
CA LEU A 386 12.48 29.93 -15.48
C LEU A 386 12.20 30.57 -14.12
N VAL A 387 11.64 31.77 -14.10
CA VAL A 387 11.29 32.46 -12.84
C VAL A 387 10.29 31.65 -12.03
N ASP A 388 9.24 31.12 -12.66
CA ASP A 388 8.24 30.25 -12.02
C ASP A 388 8.91 29.01 -11.39
N LEU A 389 9.82 28.37 -12.13
CA LEU A 389 10.54 27.19 -11.66
C LEU A 389 11.46 27.51 -10.48
N LEU A 390 12.13 28.67 -10.48
CA LEU A 390 12.98 29.13 -9.38
C LEU A 390 12.17 29.44 -8.12
N VAL A 391 11.05 30.15 -8.24
CA VAL A 391 10.12 30.43 -7.12
C VAL A 391 9.61 29.12 -6.53
N ARG A 392 9.13 28.21 -7.39
CA ARG A 392 8.65 26.89 -6.96
C ARG A 392 9.75 26.07 -6.29
N ARG A 393 10.96 26.07 -6.84
CA ARG A 393 12.13 25.39 -6.26
C ARG A 393 12.47 25.93 -4.87
N ALA A 394 12.41 27.25 -4.67
CA ALA A 394 12.66 27.91 -3.39
C ALA A 394 11.67 27.47 -2.31
N TYR A 395 10.36 27.53 -2.58
CA TYR A 395 9.34 27.06 -1.65
C TYR A 395 9.53 25.60 -1.25
N LEU A 396 9.62 24.71 -2.25
CA LEU A 396 9.63 23.27 -2.00
C LEU A 396 10.91 22.81 -1.29
N GLU A 397 12.07 23.42 -1.56
CA GLU A 397 13.30 23.11 -0.82
C GLU A 397 13.22 23.55 0.64
N GLN A 398 12.66 24.73 0.89
CA GLN A 398 12.53 25.25 2.26
C GLN A 398 11.51 24.45 3.06
N ILE A 399 10.36 24.10 2.48
CA ILE A 399 9.38 23.20 3.11
C ILE A 399 10.06 21.88 3.48
N ARG A 400 10.77 21.26 2.52
CA ARG A 400 11.52 20.02 2.76
C ARG A 400 12.51 20.17 3.92
N ALA A 401 13.33 21.21 3.91
CA ALA A 401 14.33 21.43 4.96
C ALA A 401 13.71 21.62 6.36
N GLN A 402 12.58 22.33 6.47
CA GLN A 402 11.88 22.48 7.75
C GLN A 402 11.30 21.14 8.24
N ILE A 403 10.67 20.37 7.34
CA ILE A 403 10.11 19.05 7.69
C ILE A 403 11.23 18.10 8.14
N GLU A 404 12.32 18.00 7.38
CA GLU A 404 13.50 17.19 7.74
C GLU A 404 14.09 17.60 9.10
N TYR A 405 14.06 18.88 9.44
CA TYR A 405 14.53 19.35 10.75
C TYR A 405 13.59 18.92 11.88
N VAL A 406 12.27 19.12 11.71
CA VAL A 406 11.25 18.77 12.72
C VAL A 406 11.26 17.27 13.01
N THR A 407 11.40 16.42 11.99
CA THR A 407 11.35 14.97 12.17
C THR A 407 12.56 14.37 12.88
N ARG A 408 13.71 15.03 12.88
CA ARG A 408 14.87 14.63 13.72
C ARG A 408 14.54 14.58 15.20
N PHE A 409 13.55 15.36 15.63
CA PHE A 409 13.07 15.39 17.02
C PHE A 409 11.77 14.61 17.23
N GLY A 410 11.33 13.81 16.24
CA GLY A 410 10.07 13.08 16.28
C GLY A 410 9.92 12.18 17.50
N THR A 411 11.00 11.53 17.95
CA THR A 411 10.99 10.70 19.18
C THR A 411 10.71 11.53 20.43
N SER A 412 11.35 12.71 20.57
CA SER A 412 11.14 13.63 21.68
C SER A 412 9.74 14.25 21.67
N LEU A 413 9.24 14.63 20.49
CA LEU A 413 7.88 15.14 20.30
C LEU A 413 6.84 14.06 20.67
N LYS A 414 7.05 12.83 20.24
CA LYS A 414 6.19 11.68 20.58
C LYS A 414 6.18 11.38 22.07
N ALA A 415 7.35 11.38 22.72
CA ALA A 415 7.47 11.16 24.17
C ALA A 415 6.65 12.20 24.97
N SER A 416 6.44 13.37 24.40
CA SER A 416 5.71 14.49 24.99
C SER A 416 4.22 14.53 24.60
N GLY A 417 3.74 13.50 23.90
CA GLY A 417 2.34 13.35 23.52
C GLY A 417 1.94 14.08 22.24
N ILE A 418 2.90 14.59 21.44
CA ILE A 418 2.66 15.16 20.12
C ILE A 418 2.78 14.03 19.09
N THR A 419 1.66 13.40 18.76
CA THR A 419 1.61 12.23 17.88
C THR A 419 1.47 12.57 16.41
N ALA A 420 1.02 13.78 16.06
CA ALA A 420 0.93 14.26 14.67
C ALA A 420 2.31 14.24 13.97
N ALA A 421 3.40 14.39 14.71
CA ALA A 421 4.76 14.28 14.20
C ALA A 421 5.08 12.88 13.65
N ASN A 422 4.37 11.83 14.08
CA ASN A 422 4.64 10.45 13.67
C ASN A 422 4.39 10.25 12.18
N GLN A 423 3.31 10.82 11.61
CA GLN A 423 3.03 10.66 10.19
C GLN A 423 4.15 11.23 9.32
N LEU A 424 4.68 12.40 9.70
CA LEU A 424 5.82 13.01 9.02
C LEU A 424 7.15 12.29 9.27
N ALA A 425 7.34 11.77 10.50
CA ALA A 425 8.54 11.03 10.86
C ALA A 425 8.61 9.66 10.19
N GLU A 426 7.50 8.92 10.12
CA GLU A 426 7.38 7.66 9.39
C GLU A 426 7.83 7.88 7.94
N MET A 427 7.24 8.84 7.23
CA MET A 427 7.60 9.20 5.84
C MET A 427 9.10 9.39 5.55
N LEU A 428 9.88 9.83 6.56
CA LEU A 428 11.30 10.11 6.43
C LEU A 428 12.20 8.99 6.99
N ASP A 429 11.68 8.15 7.89
CA ASP A 429 12.41 7.07 8.56
C ASP A 429 12.19 5.69 7.88
N ASP A 430 11.35 5.63 6.84
CA ASP A 430 10.85 4.41 6.15
C ASP A 430 11.93 3.47 5.58
N ASN A 431 13.17 3.94 5.37
CA ASN A 431 14.26 3.08 4.91
C ASN A 431 14.61 1.98 5.93
N LYS A 432 14.31 2.19 7.22
CA LYS A 432 14.66 1.24 8.28
C LYS A 432 13.87 -0.05 8.20
N GLN A 433 12.65 -0.04 7.64
CA GLN A 433 11.85 -1.27 7.50
C GLN A 433 12.45 -2.21 6.46
N TRP A 434 13.06 -1.66 5.41
CA TRP A 434 13.52 -2.40 4.23
C TRP A 434 15.03 -2.65 4.28
N HIS A 435 15.47 -3.46 5.24
CA HIS A 435 16.90 -3.66 5.52
C HIS A 435 17.74 -4.11 4.31
N ALA A 436 17.21 -5.02 3.49
CA ALA A 436 17.95 -5.59 2.36
C ALA A 436 17.95 -4.68 1.10
N ALA A 437 16.89 -3.89 0.90
CA ALA A 437 16.70 -3.06 -0.30
C ALA A 437 15.97 -1.75 0.04
N PRO A 438 16.60 -0.83 0.78
CA PRO A 438 15.93 0.35 1.34
C PRO A 438 15.36 1.31 0.30
N TYR A 439 15.96 1.37 -0.90
CA TYR A 439 15.54 2.26 -1.99
C TYR A 439 14.95 1.51 -3.19
N GLY A 440 14.83 0.19 -3.08
CA GLY A 440 14.35 -0.70 -4.12
C GLY A 440 14.91 -0.43 -5.52
N PRO A 441 14.09 -0.60 -6.58
CA PRO A 441 14.56 -0.49 -7.96
C PRO A 441 14.99 0.92 -8.36
N LEU A 442 14.54 1.94 -7.64
CA LEU A 442 14.92 3.34 -7.88
C LEU A 442 16.39 3.60 -7.49
N GLY A 443 16.90 2.88 -6.49
CA GLY A 443 18.29 2.97 -6.03
C GLY A 443 18.62 4.27 -5.26
N ALA A 444 17.64 5.16 -5.08
CA ALA A 444 17.75 6.39 -4.32
C ALA A 444 16.41 6.72 -3.66
N PRO A 445 16.40 7.43 -2.50
CA PRO A 445 15.16 7.88 -1.89
C PRO A 445 14.45 8.86 -2.81
N VAL A 446 13.21 8.55 -3.18
CA VAL A 446 12.36 9.49 -3.91
C VAL A 446 11.46 10.19 -2.91
N PHE A 447 11.66 11.50 -2.83
CA PHE A 447 10.90 12.40 -1.99
C PHE A 447 10.39 13.54 -2.87
N GLY A 448 9.09 13.58 -3.09
CA GLY A 448 8.42 14.53 -3.97
C GLY A 448 7.29 15.27 -3.26
N SER A 449 6.86 16.36 -3.89
CA SER A 449 5.70 17.14 -3.46
C SER A 449 4.58 16.94 -4.48
N THR A 450 3.46 16.36 -4.09
CA THR A 450 2.29 16.29 -4.96
C THR A 450 1.51 17.59 -4.83
N ALA A 451 1.37 18.34 -5.92
CA ALA A 451 0.50 19.49 -6.00
C ALA A 451 -0.75 19.14 -6.83
N ILE A 452 -1.92 19.26 -6.22
CA ILE A 452 -3.21 19.23 -6.92
C ILE A 452 -3.54 20.68 -7.26
N HIS A 453 -3.89 20.95 -8.51
CA HIS A 453 -4.39 22.24 -8.93
C HIS A 453 -5.53 22.02 -9.92
N ASP A 454 -6.70 22.54 -9.57
CA ASP A 454 -7.88 22.51 -10.41
C ASP A 454 -8.35 23.96 -10.64
N ILE A 455 -8.37 24.38 -11.91
CA ILE A 455 -8.77 25.73 -12.31
C ILE A 455 -10.30 25.86 -12.19
N GLU A 456 -11.04 24.77 -12.39
CA GLU A 456 -12.50 24.74 -12.26
C GLU A 456 -12.93 24.74 -10.79
N ASP A 457 -12.11 24.17 -9.91
CA ASP A 457 -12.39 24.05 -8.47
C ASP A 457 -11.14 24.31 -7.62
N LYS A 458 -10.91 25.60 -7.30
CA LYS A 458 -9.76 26.04 -6.49
C LYS A 458 -9.67 25.33 -5.13
N HIS A 459 -10.80 24.88 -4.56
CA HIS A 459 -10.84 24.19 -3.26
C HIS A 459 -10.22 22.79 -3.29
N ARG A 460 -9.96 22.25 -4.48
CA ARG A 460 -9.19 21.01 -4.65
C ARG A 460 -7.69 21.24 -4.58
N THR A 461 -7.22 22.49 -4.57
CA THR A 461 -5.78 22.77 -4.55
C THR A 461 -5.17 22.26 -3.25
N GLU A 462 -4.16 21.41 -3.36
CA GLU A 462 -3.51 20.73 -2.25
C GLU A 462 -2.01 20.64 -2.50
N LEU A 463 -1.22 20.75 -1.43
CA LEU A 463 0.17 20.34 -1.40
C LEU A 463 0.31 19.17 -0.44
N ALA A 464 0.87 18.08 -0.94
CA ALA A 464 1.16 16.89 -0.18
C ALA A 464 2.61 16.45 -0.39
N LEU A 465 3.10 15.68 0.55
CA LEU A 465 4.38 15.02 0.51
C LEU A 465 4.20 13.58 0.04
N THR A 466 5.12 13.08 -0.77
CA THR A 466 5.08 11.69 -1.24
C THR A 466 6.48 11.09 -1.18
N SER A 467 6.63 9.97 -0.50
CA SER A 467 7.87 9.21 -0.39
C SER A 467 7.70 7.79 -0.95
N PHE A 468 8.76 7.29 -1.57
CA PHE A 468 8.89 5.88 -1.97
C PHE A 468 10.12 5.27 -1.30
N ALA A 469 9.94 4.12 -0.67
CA ALA A 469 10.98 3.34 -0.01
C ALA A 469 10.72 1.83 -0.18
N GLY A 470 11.78 1.04 -0.10
CA GLY A 470 11.69 -0.41 -0.14
C GLY A 470 11.41 -1.02 -1.51
N ASP A 471 11.34 -2.34 -1.52
CA ASP A 471 11.03 -3.14 -2.69
C ASP A 471 10.20 -4.37 -2.31
N PRO A 472 8.87 -4.24 -2.26
CA PRO A 472 8.01 -5.35 -1.90
C PRO A 472 8.18 -6.57 -2.82
N HIS A 473 8.49 -6.37 -4.11
CA HIS A 473 8.72 -7.49 -5.04
C HIS A 473 9.94 -8.32 -4.66
N ALA A 474 11.11 -7.68 -4.56
CA ALA A 474 12.33 -8.39 -4.16
C ALA A 474 12.23 -8.89 -2.72
N TYR A 475 11.63 -8.11 -1.83
CA TYR A 475 11.44 -8.48 -0.42
C TYR A 475 10.66 -9.78 -0.28
N THR A 476 9.47 -9.88 -0.88
CA THR A 476 8.64 -11.09 -0.80
C THR A 476 9.35 -12.29 -1.45
N ALA A 477 10.06 -12.08 -2.57
CA ALA A 477 10.80 -13.13 -3.24
C ALA A 477 12.05 -13.62 -2.48
N GLN A 478 12.72 -12.73 -1.72
CA GLN A 478 14.01 -12.99 -1.07
C GLN A 478 13.92 -13.09 0.46
N LEU A 479 12.71 -13.10 1.02
CA LEU A 479 12.47 -13.15 2.47
C LEU A 479 13.24 -14.30 3.15
N GLY A 480 13.21 -15.49 2.55
CA GLY A 480 13.90 -16.68 3.05
C GLY A 480 15.40 -16.74 2.73
N ASP A 481 15.90 -15.88 1.85
CA ASP A 481 17.30 -15.87 1.42
C ASP A 481 18.01 -14.62 1.94
N THR A 482 18.07 -13.55 1.15
CA THR A 482 18.84 -12.34 1.50
C THR A 482 18.37 -11.69 2.79
N THR A 483 17.05 -11.58 3.00
CA THR A 483 16.50 -10.96 4.22
C THR A 483 16.79 -11.81 5.46
N ALA A 484 16.56 -13.12 5.41
CA ALA A 484 16.88 -14.03 6.50
C ALA A 484 18.38 -14.04 6.81
N LEU A 485 19.25 -14.11 5.79
CA LEU A 485 20.70 -14.02 5.97
C LEU A 485 21.12 -12.70 6.64
N ALA A 486 20.53 -11.57 6.25
CA ALA A 486 20.84 -10.27 6.84
C ALA A 486 20.41 -10.16 8.31
N LEU A 487 19.25 -10.74 8.68
CA LEU A 487 18.66 -10.57 10.01
C LEU A 487 19.10 -11.63 11.03
N CYS A 488 19.24 -12.89 10.62
CA CYS A 488 19.57 -14.01 11.51
C CYS A 488 20.82 -14.80 11.10
N GLY A 489 21.54 -14.38 10.04
CA GLY A 489 22.76 -15.04 9.59
C GLY A 489 22.53 -16.39 8.91
N GLN A 490 21.28 -16.78 8.66
CA GLN A 490 20.92 -18.08 8.10
C GLN A 490 19.72 -17.96 7.15
N ARG A 491 19.67 -18.83 6.15
CA ARG A 491 18.51 -18.96 5.25
C ARG A 491 17.33 -19.63 5.97
N ARG A 492 16.13 -19.34 5.50
CA ARG A 492 14.87 -19.93 5.97
C ARG A 492 14.03 -20.44 4.81
N ILE A 493 13.27 -21.50 5.05
CA ILE A 493 12.30 -21.99 4.07
C ILE A 493 11.07 -21.10 4.19
N VAL A 494 10.74 -20.40 3.11
CA VAL A 494 9.52 -19.59 3.00
C VAL A 494 8.63 -20.19 1.92
N LEU A 495 7.39 -20.51 2.27
CA LEU A 495 6.38 -21.01 1.35
C LEU A 495 5.25 -19.98 1.27
N GLY A 496 5.07 -19.36 0.10
CA GLY A 496 3.93 -18.50 -0.18
C GLY A 496 2.78 -19.29 -0.81
N LEU A 497 1.58 -19.17 -0.23
CA LEU A 497 0.34 -19.75 -0.72
C LEU A 497 -0.54 -18.62 -1.27
N SER A 498 -1.04 -18.76 -2.49
CA SER A 498 -1.99 -17.82 -3.07
C SER A 498 -2.57 -18.37 -4.38
N ALA A 499 -3.86 -18.12 -4.60
CA ALA A 499 -4.56 -18.45 -5.84
C ALA A 499 -4.22 -17.49 -7.00
N THR A 500 -3.77 -16.25 -6.70
CA THR A 500 -3.55 -15.19 -7.71
C THR A 500 -2.12 -14.66 -7.77
N ALA A 501 -1.19 -15.25 -7.02
CA ALA A 501 0.21 -14.81 -6.97
C ALA A 501 0.94 -14.80 -8.32
N HIS A 502 0.52 -15.59 -9.31
CA HIS A 502 1.15 -15.60 -10.63
C HIS A 502 0.22 -15.03 -11.72
N MET A 503 0.01 -13.70 -11.69
CA MET A 503 -0.73 -12.96 -12.71
C MET A 503 0.16 -11.91 -13.40
N PRO A 504 0.95 -12.28 -14.45
CA PRO A 504 1.78 -11.32 -15.18
C PRO A 504 0.98 -10.10 -15.63
N GLY A 505 1.50 -8.91 -15.33
CA GLY A 505 0.81 -7.63 -15.56
C GLY A 505 0.19 -7.02 -14.30
N GLY A 506 -0.20 -7.82 -13.30
CA GLY A 506 -0.65 -7.32 -12.00
C GLY A 506 0.51 -6.73 -11.21
N THR A 507 0.63 -5.42 -11.12
CA THR A 507 1.79 -4.74 -10.54
C THR A 507 1.94 -4.92 -9.03
N MET A 508 0.85 -4.98 -8.26
CA MET A 508 0.89 -5.12 -6.80
C MET A 508 0.89 -6.59 -6.36
N HIS A 509 0.21 -7.46 -7.12
CA HIS A 509 -0.08 -8.83 -6.69
C HIS A 509 0.73 -9.91 -7.42
N HIS A 510 1.34 -9.59 -8.56
CA HIS A 510 2.23 -10.55 -9.22
C HIS A 510 3.51 -10.74 -8.40
N LEU A 511 3.75 -11.96 -7.96
CA LEU A 511 5.03 -12.38 -7.44
C LEU A 511 5.98 -12.63 -8.62
N ILE A 512 7.16 -11.99 -8.56
CA ILE A 512 8.21 -12.13 -9.57
C ILE A 512 8.81 -13.54 -9.61
N THR A 513 8.62 -14.32 -8.54
CA THR A 513 9.01 -15.73 -8.45
C THR A 513 7.96 -16.60 -9.14
N PRO A 514 8.35 -17.47 -10.10
CA PRO A 514 7.40 -18.39 -10.71
C PRO A 514 6.89 -19.43 -9.70
N PRO A 515 5.63 -19.89 -9.83
CA PRO A 515 5.08 -20.89 -8.93
C PRO A 515 5.84 -22.22 -9.07
N THR A 516 6.30 -22.77 -7.95
CA THR A 516 6.97 -24.08 -7.92
C THR A 516 5.99 -25.21 -8.18
N TRP A 517 4.78 -25.09 -7.65
CA TRP A 517 3.68 -26.05 -7.81
C TRP A 517 2.35 -25.28 -7.93
N TYR A 518 1.35 -25.90 -8.55
CA TYR A 518 -0.03 -25.44 -8.52
C TYR A 518 -0.93 -26.65 -8.30
N VAL A 519 -2.03 -26.45 -7.57
CA VAL A 519 -3.09 -27.45 -7.41
C VAL A 519 -4.19 -27.07 -8.38
N PRO A 520 -4.53 -27.90 -9.38
CA PRO A 520 -5.63 -27.61 -10.28
C PRO A 520 -6.96 -27.70 -9.53
N ASP A 521 -7.89 -26.80 -9.81
CA ASP A 521 -9.24 -26.90 -9.27
C ASP A 521 -9.95 -28.14 -9.82
N ASP A 522 -10.53 -28.96 -8.94
CA ASP A 522 -11.36 -30.11 -9.31
C ASP A 522 -12.72 -29.69 -9.90
N ILE A 523 -13.08 -28.40 -9.82
CA ILE A 523 -14.36 -27.84 -10.26
C ILE A 523 -14.19 -27.23 -11.66
N THR A 524 -14.86 -27.81 -12.66
CA THR A 524 -14.87 -27.34 -14.06
C THR A 524 -15.69 -26.04 -14.29
N GLY A 525 -16.04 -25.33 -13.22
CA GLY A 525 -16.80 -24.09 -13.27
C GLY A 525 -15.89 -22.91 -13.58
N SER A 526 -16.15 -22.21 -14.68
CA SER A 526 -15.45 -20.95 -14.99
C SER A 526 -16.18 -19.76 -14.36
N LEU A 527 -15.43 -18.79 -13.85
CA LEU A 527 -15.95 -17.46 -13.52
C LEU A 527 -16.40 -16.80 -14.83
N VAL A 528 -17.68 -16.46 -14.96
CA VAL A 528 -18.24 -15.82 -16.16
C VAL A 528 -18.54 -14.36 -15.89
N LEU A 529 -17.77 -13.47 -16.50
CA LEU A 529 -18.03 -12.04 -16.50
C LEU A 529 -19.08 -11.68 -17.56
N LYS A 530 -20.16 -11.04 -17.14
CA LYS A 530 -21.21 -10.53 -18.04
C LYS A 530 -21.32 -9.03 -17.91
N SER A 531 -21.34 -8.34 -19.04
CA SER A 531 -21.62 -6.90 -19.06
C SER A 531 -23.09 -6.65 -18.78
N LEU A 532 -23.37 -5.72 -17.86
CA LEU A 532 -24.72 -5.26 -17.53
C LEU A 532 -24.82 -3.75 -17.87
N PRO A 533 -25.28 -3.38 -19.08
CA PRO A 533 -25.47 -1.98 -19.43
C PRO A 533 -26.70 -1.41 -18.71
N LEU A 534 -26.50 -0.34 -17.94
CA LEU A 534 -27.57 0.37 -17.26
C LEU A 534 -27.82 1.72 -17.94
N VAL A 535 -29.09 2.04 -18.13
CA VAL A 535 -29.54 3.28 -18.77
C VAL A 535 -30.43 4.08 -17.81
N ASP A 536 -30.41 5.40 -17.94
CA ASP A 536 -31.27 6.31 -17.20
C ASP A 536 -32.71 6.32 -17.78
N GLU A 537 -33.59 7.11 -17.17
CA GLU A 537 -34.99 7.31 -17.63
C GLU A 537 -35.09 7.88 -19.06
N ARG A 538 -34.02 8.48 -19.57
CA ARG A 538 -33.89 9.05 -20.92
C ARG A 538 -33.20 8.10 -21.89
N ASN A 539 -32.97 6.84 -21.50
CA ASN A 539 -32.29 5.80 -22.27
C ASN A 539 -30.81 6.11 -22.59
N ASN A 540 -30.16 6.96 -21.80
CA ASN A 540 -28.73 7.21 -21.90
C ASN A 540 -27.95 6.31 -20.94
N PRO A 541 -26.74 5.84 -21.31
CA PRO A 541 -25.89 5.09 -20.38
C PRO A 541 -25.57 5.91 -19.13
N ILE A 542 -25.78 5.32 -17.95
CA ILE A 542 -25.47 5.99 -16.68
C ILE A 542 -23.95 6.08 -16.53
N ARG A 543 -23.42 7.30 -16.35
CA ARG A 543 -21.99 7.57 -16.22
C ARG A 543 -21.65 8.16 -14.86
N ILE A 544 -20.70 7.56 -14.17
CA ILE A 544 -20.23 8.00 -12.86
C ILE A 544 -18.86 8.67 -12.98
N SER A 545 -17.92 8.03 -13.68
CA SER A 545 -16.58 8.56 -13.87
C SER A 545 -16.60 9.86 -14.68
N GLY A 546 -15.89 10.88 -14.20
CA GLY A 546 -15.75 12.17 -14.88
C GLY A 546 -16.86 13.19 -14.60
N THR A 547 -17.75 12.92 -13.65
CA THR A 547 -18.83 13.84 -13.22
C THR A 547 -18.43 14.61 -11.95
N SER A 548 -18.99 15.82 -11.76
CA SER A 548 -18.81 16.62 -10.52
C SER A 548 -19.55 15.97 -9.34
N ASP A 549 -19.20 16.32 -8.10
CA ASP A 549 -19.67 15.60 -6.91
C ASP A 549 -21.21 15.52 -6.82
N ILE A 550 -21.92 16.62 -7.09
CA ILE A 550 -23.40 16.65 -7.09
C ILE A 550 -23.99 15.74 -8.19
N HIS A 551 -23.43 15.78 -9.40
CA HIS A 551 -23.90 14.94 -10.50
C HIS A 551 -23.53 13.47 -10.29
N ARG A 552 -22.41 13.21 -9.61
CA ARG A 552 -21.95 11.87 -9.26
C ARG A 552 -22.89 11.22 -8.25
N ASP A 553 -23.35 11.98 -7.27
CA ASP A 553 -24.29 11.52 -6.26
C ASP A 553 -25.63 11.11 -6.90
N GLN A 554 -26.17 11.96 -7.78
CA GLN A 554 -27.38 11.65 -8.54
C GLN A 554 -27.19 10.43 -9.46
N ALA A 555 -26.03 10.28 -10.09
CA ALA A 555 -25.73 9.13 -10.94
C ALA A 555 -25.71 7.80 -10.14
N HIS A 556 -25.22 7.79 -8.90
CA HIS A 556 -25.28 6.59 -8.04
C HIS A 556 -26.72 6.21 -7.69
N GLN A 557 -27.56 7.19 -7.34
CA GLN A 557 -28.98 6.93 -7.06
C GLN A 557 -29.71 6.40 -8.30
N GLN A 558 -29.51 7.00 -9.47
CA GLN A 558 -30.10 6.54 -10.74
C GLN A 558 -29.65 5.11 -11.09
N MET A 559 -28.37 4.81 -10.89
CA MET A 559 -27.84 3.46 -11.08
C MET A 559 -28.47 2.45 -10.12
N GLY A 560 -28.65 2.82 -8.84
CA GLY A 560 -29.35 1.98 -7.85
C GLY A 560 -30.78 1.66 -8.29
N ARG A 561 -31.51 2.65 -8.81
CA ARG A 561 -32.86 2.44 -9.39
C ARG A 561 -32.84 1.45 -10.56
N ALA A 562 -31.92 1.62 -11.50
CA ALA A 562 -31.82 0.75 -12.67
C ALA A 562 -31.42 -0.70 -12.30
N LEU A 563 -30.50 -0.85 -11.33
CA LEU A 563 -30.01 -2.14 -10.83
C LEU A 563 -31.11 -3.00 -10.19
N TRP A 564 -32.06 -2.37 -9.49
CA TRP A 564 -33.06 -3.09 -8.70
C TRP A 564 -33.83 -4.14 -9.51
N SER A 565 -34.24 -3.78 -10.74
CA SER A 565 -34.97 -4.69 -11.64
C SER A 565 -34.22 -5.99 -11.94
N HIS A 566 -32.89 -5.92 -12.05
CA HIS A 566 -32.01 -7.07 -12.28
C HIS A 566 -31.82 -7.88 -11.00
N ILE A 567 -31.53 -7.20 -9.88
CA ILE A 567 -31.31 -7.83 -8.58
C ILE A 567 -32.50 -8.71 -8.18
N VAL A 568 -33.73 -8.20 -8.29
CA VAL A 568 -34.94 -8.95 -7.92
C VAL A 568 -35.12 -10.20 -8.78
N GLN A 569 -34.88 -10.11 -10.08
CA GLN A 569 -35.00 -11.25 -10.99
C GLN A 569 -33.97 -12.34 -10.65
N HIS A 570 -32.75 -11.94 -10.31
CA HIS A 570 -31.67 -12.85 -9.97
C HIS A 570 -31.85 -13.49 -8.59
N LEU A 571 -32.28 -12.74 -7.57
CA LEU A 571 -32.65 -13.31 -6.26
C LEU A 571 -33.77 -14.35 -6.39
N LYS A 572 -34.82 -14.06 -7.16
CA LYS A 572 -35.91 -15.02 -7.45
C LYS A 572 -35.37 -16.27 -8.14
N LYS A 573 -34.49 -16.11 -9.13
CA LYS A 573 -33.88 -17.23 -9.85
C LYS A 573 -33.03 -18.11 -8.94
N LEU A 574 -32.20 -17.51 -8.09
CA LEU A 574 -31.36 -18.22 -7.12
C LEU A 574 -32.21 -18.98 -6.10
N GLY A 575 -33.25 -18.33 -5.55
CA GLY A 575 -34.16 -18.93 -4.58
C GLY A 575 -35.05 -20.04 -5.15
N SER A 576 -35.37 -20.01 -6.45
CA SER A 576 -36.25 -20.99 -7.08
C SER A 576 -35.66 -22.39 -7.26
N ARG A 577 -34.33 -22.56 -7.17
CA ARG A 577 -33.67 -23.85 -7.39
C ARG A 577 -33.11 -24.38 -6.07
N ALA A 578 -33.44 -25.61 -5.70
CA ALA A 578 -32.93 -26.24 -4.48
C ALA A 578 -31.39 -26.21 -4.38
N SER A 579 -30.69 -26.37 -5.51
CA SER A 579 -29.23 -26.35 -5.56
C SER A 579 -28.61 -24.96 -5.37
N THR A 580 -29.34 -23.86 -5.57
CA THR A 580 -28.82 -22.48 -5.40
C THR A 580 -29.54 -21.67 -4.33
N ALA A 581 -30.60 -22.21 -3.72
CA ALA A 581 -31.39 -21.51 -2.71
C ALA A 581 -30.56 -21.10 -1.49
N HIS A 582 -29.60 -21.94 -1.07
CA HIS A 582 -28.69 -21.65 0.04
C HIS A 582 -27.82 -20.40 -0.19
N ARG A 583 -27.57 -20.05 -1.46
CA ARG A 583 -26.77 -18.90 -1.91
C ARG A 583 -27.61 -17.79 -2.55
N ALA A 584 -28.90 -17.69 -2.22
CA ALA A 584 -29.79 -16.64 -2.74
C ALA A 584 -29.52 -15.26 -2.10
N ARG A 585 -28.29 -14.76 -2.28
CA ARG A 585 -27.79 -13.47 -1.79
C ARG A 585 -26.94 -12.80 -2.86
N ILE A 586 -26.92 -11.48 -2.88
CA ILE A 586 -26.17 -10.69 -3.86
C ILE A 586 -25.24 -9.71 -3.15
N LEU A 587 -24.00 -9.64 -3.60
CA LEU A 587 -23.04 -8.61 -3.22
C LEU A 587 -22.95 -7.56 -4.32
N VAL A 588 -23.18 -6.29 -4.00
CA VAL A 588 -23.03 -5.15 -4.89
C VAL A 588 -21.79 -4.37 -4.48
N ALA A 589 -20.73 -4.49 -5.27
CA ALA A 589 -19.47 -3.79 -5.03
C ALA A 589 -19.47 -2.41 -5.70
N CYS A 590 -19.05 -1.39 -4.94
CA CYS A 590 -18.92 0.00 -5.38
C CYS A 590 -17.56 0.60 -4.98
N THR A 591 -17.34 1.89 -5.17
CA THR A 591 -16.03 2.53 -4.89
C THR A 591 -15.94 3.22 -3.54
N SER A 592 -17.05 3.51 -2.85
CA SER A 592 -17.03 4.27 -1.59
C SER A 592 -18.25 4.00 -0.71
N TYR A 593 -18.11 4.26 0.59
CA TYR A 593 -19.21 4.15 1.57
C TYR A 593 -20.39 5.07 1.22
N VAL A 594 -20.09 6.29 0.78
CA VAL A 594 -21.12 7.26 0.33
C VAL A 594 -21.85 6.73 -0.90
N GLY A 595 -21.11 6.22 -1.89
CA GLY A 595 -21.71 5.59 -3.07
C GLY A 595 -22.53 4.35 -2.74
N ALA A 596 -22.16 3.59 -1.70
CA ALA A 596 -22.93 2.45 -1.21
C ALA A 596 -24.30 2.88 -0.66
N GLY A 597 -24.33 3.93 0.16
CA GLY A 597 -25.58 4.54 0.65
C GLY A 597 -26.45 5.08 -0.48
N GLN A 598 -25.88 5.80 -1.44
CA GLN A 598 -26.62 6.34 -2.59
C GLN A 598 -27.20 5.24 -3.49
N LEU A 599 -26.49 4.13 -3.67
CA LEU A 599 -27.01 2.95 -4.36
C LEU A 599 -28.21 2.35 -3.62
N ALA A 600 -28.14 2.24 -2.29
CA ALA A 600 -29.24 1.76 -1.46
C ALA A 600 -30.47 2.66 -1.56
N GLU A 601 -30.29 3.98 -1.44
CA GLU A 601 -31.36 4.98 -1.64
C GLU A 601 -32.02 4.83 -3.02
N GLY A 602 -31.20 4.65 -4.06
CA GLY A 602 -31.67 4.36 -5.41
C GLY A 602 -32.56 3.11 -5.47
N MET A 603 -32.11 1.99 -4.90
CA MET A 603 -32.88 0.74 -4.87
C MET A 603 -34.19 0.88 -4.09
N ILE A 604 -34.17 1.50 -2.91
CA ILE A 604 -35.37 1.72 -2.08
C ILE A 604 -36.38 2.58 -2.84
N SER A 605 -35.92 3.64 -3.51
CA SER A 605 -36.80 4.49 -4.32
C SER A 605 -37.41 3.76 -5.53
N ALA A 606 -36.83 2.65 -5.98
CA ALA A 606 -37.37 1.76 -7.01
C ALA A 606 -38.27 0.64 -6.44
N GLY A 607 -38.56 0.66 -5.13
CA GLY A 607 -39.43 -0.30 -4.46
C GLY A 607 -38.72 -1.47 -3.79
N ALA A 608 -37.42 -1.35 -3.50
CA ALA A 608 -36.74 -2.33 -2.66
C ALA A 608 -37.20 -2.24 -1.20
N ASP A 609 -37.42 -3.40 -0.59
CA ASP A 609 -37.67 -3.51 0.84
C ASP A 609 -36.40 -3.11 1.62
N PRO A 610 -36.43 -2.05 2.44
CA PRO A 610 -35.24 -1.61 3.16
C PRO A 610 -34.64 -2.67 4.08
N ASP A 611 -35.47 -3.56 4.64
CA ASP A 611 -35.02 -4.67 5.52
C ASP A 611 -34.23 -5.74 4.74
N SER A 612 -34.36 -5.77 3.41
CA SER A 612 -33.63 -6.70 2.55
C SER A 612 -32.22 -6.21 2.18
N ILE A 613 -31.87 -4.97 2.54
CA ILE A 613 -30.62 -4.31 2.17
C ILE A 613 -29.74 -4.12 3.41
N ALA A 614 -28.48 -4.55 3.28
CA ALA A 614 -27.39 -4.22 4.16
C ALA A 614 -26.35 -3.37 3.44
N VAL A 615 -25.85 -2.33 4.09
CA VAL A 615 -24.80 -1.44 3.57
C VAL A 615 -23.60 -1.47 4.49
N ALA A 616 -22.41 -1.61 3.91
CA ALA A 616 -21.17 -1.52 4.68
C ALA A 616 -20.99 -0.12 5.26
N ALA A 617 -20.67 -0.02 6.54
CA ALA A 617 -20.40 1.23 7.25
C ALA A 617 -18.99 1.23 7.86
N ARG A 618 -18.36 2.41 7.99
CA ARG A 618 -17.06 2.52 8.67
C ARG A 618 -17.21 2.20 10.15
N VAL A 619 -16.27 1.44 10.70
CA VAL A 619 -16.13 1.29 12.15
C VAL A 619 -15.81 2.66 12.73
N GLU A 620 -16.68 3.18 13.58
CA GLU A 620 -16.52 4.50 14.16
C GLU A 620 -15.39 4.48 15.19
N SER A 621 -14.24 5.07 14.88
CA SER A 621 -13.31 5.53 15.91
C SER A 621 -13.41 7.03 16.19
N GLU A 622 -14.11 7.82 15.36
CA GLU A 622 -13.95 9.29 15.43
C GLU A 622 -15.03 10.09 14.66
N SER A 623 -16.30 9.69 14.71
CA SER A 623 -17.34 10.62 14.24
C SER A 623 -17.52 11.73 15.27
N ALA A 624 -17.25 12.98 14.88
CA ALA A 624 -17.53 14.18 15.68
C ALA A 624 -19.03 14.35 16.01
N VAL A 625 -19.91 13.52 15.43
CA VAL A 625 -21.36 13.54 15.67
C VAL A 625 -21.75 12.30 16.48
N PRO A 626 -22.13 12.47 17.76
CA PRO A 626 -22.63 11.40 18.60
C PRO A 626 -23.76 10.60 17.94
N ALA A 627 -23.80 9.29 18.15
CA ALA A 627 -24.73 8.37 17.50
C ALA A 627 -26.22 8.78 17.63
N HIS A 628 -26.60 9.45 18.71
CA HIS A 628 -27.97 9.91 18.94
C HIS A 628 -28.39 11.13 18.08
N PHE A 629 -27.44 11.86 17.48
CA PHE A 629 -27.74 12.94 16.54
C PHE A 629 -27.81 12.46 15.08
N ARG A 630 -27.51 11.19 14.81
CA ARG A 630 -27.59 10.65 13.44
C ARG A 630 -29.00 10.15 13.17
N ARG A 631 -29.56 10.58 12.05
CA ARG A 631 -30.75 9.91 11.49
C ARG A 631 -30.34 8.48 11.14
N ARG A 632 -31.02 7.49 11.71
CA ARG A 632 -30.84 6.10 11.30
C ARG A 632 -31.18 5.98 9.81
N PRO A 633 -30.32 5.35 8.99
CA PRO A 633 -30.67 5.06 7.61
C PRO A 633 -31.85 4.09 7.54
N ALA A 634 -32.48 4.02 6.37
CA ALA A 634 -33.60 3.11 6.13
C ALA A 634 -33.17 1.64 6.01
N TRP A 635 -31.89 1.37 5.76
CA TRP A 635 -31.30 0.03 5.58
C TRP A 635 -30.53 -0.44 6.82
N HIS A 636 -30.15 -1.71 6.84
CA HIS A 636 -29.23 -2.24 7.85
C HIS A 636 -27.79 -1.81 7.57
N GLU A 637 -27.06 -1.38 8.60
CA GLU A 637 -25.62 -1.12 8.49
C GLU A 637 -24.83 -2.32 9.02
N ILE A 638 -23.86 -2.79 8.24
CA ILE A 638 -22.90 -3.80 8.67
C ILE A 638 -21.53 -3.13 8.76
N PRO A 639 -20.85 -3.15 9.93
CA PRO A 639 -19.50 -2.63 10.05
C PRO A 639 -18.53 -3.27 9.03
N SER A 640 -17.60 -2.49 8.50
CA SER A 640 -16.66 -2.91 7.46
C SER A 640 -15.77 -4.09 7.86
N ASP A 641 -15.56 -4.28 9.15
CA ASP A 641 -14.79 -5.37 9.73
C ASP A 641 -15.62 -6.63 10.05
N ALA A 642 -16.94 -6.57 9.82
CA ALA A 642 -17.91 -7.61 10.13
C ALA A 642 -18.70 -8.10 8.90
N LEU A 643 -18.20 -7.83 7.68
CA LEU A 643 -18.91 -8.18 6.45
C LEU A 643 -19.17 -9.69 6.31
N GLU A 644 -18.31 -10.55 6.87
CA GLU A 644 -18.49 -12.01 6.88
C GLU A 644 -19.80 -12.46 7.55
N ARG A 645 -20.43 -11.60 8.37
CA ARG A 645 -21.72 -11.89 9.01
C ARG A 645 -22.91 -11.78 8.07
N PHE A 646 -22.74 -11.13 6.91
CA PHE A 646 -23.84 -10.87 5.98
C PHE A 646 -24.65 -12.13 5.60
N PRO A 647 -24.05 -13.30 5.33
CA PRO A 647 -24.81 -14.50 5.03
C PRO A 647 -25.77 -14.95 6.14
N HIS A 648 -25.45 -14.63 7.40
CA HIS A 648 -26.22 -14.99 8.58
C HIS A 648 -27.25 -13.94 8.98
N HIS A 649 -27.31 -12.80 8.29
CA HIS A 649 -28.29 -11.76 8.58
C HIS A 649 -29.73 -12.27 8.34
N ASN A 650 -30.63 -11.99 9.29
CA ASN A 650 -31.98 -12.56 9.31
C ASN A 650 -32.83 -12.16 8.09
N SER A 651 -32.85 -10.86 7.76
CA SER A 651 -33.68 -10.27 6.69
C SER A 651 -32.89 -9.95 5.42
N ALA A 652 -31.72 -9.31 5.55
CA ALA A 652 -30.93 -8.85 4.42
C ALA A 652 -30.52 -9.96 3.43
N LYS A 653 -30.71 -9.68 2.14
CA LYS A 653 -30.28 -10.53 1.01
C LYS A 653 -29.32 -9.83 0.06
N ILE A 654 -29.12 -8.53 0.26
CA ILE A 654 -28.25 -7.69 -0.57
C ILE A 654 -27.25 -7.00 0.33
N LEU A 655 -25.97 -7.16 0.04
CA LEU A 655 -24.90 -6.39 0.68
C LEU A 655 -24.35 -5.37 -0.32
N ILE A 656 -24.34 -4.10 0.03
CA ILE A 656 -23.67 -3.05 -0.75
C ILE A 656 -22.41 -2.62 -0.02
N ALA A 657 -21.24 -2.84 -0.63
CA ALA A 657 -19.95 -2.57 0.02
C ALA A 657 -18.94 -1.95 -0.96
N PRO A 658 -18.01 -1.10 -0.50
CA PRO A 658 -16.84 -0.73 -1.28
C PRO A 658 -16.02 -1.98 -1.66
N LEU A 659 -15.52 -2.07 -2.91
CA LEU A 659 -14.78 -3.25 -3.35
C LEU A 659 -13.54 -3.50 -2.49
N ALA A 660 -12.80 -2.46 -2.13
CA ALA A 660 -11.56 -2.57 -1.37
C ALA A 660 -11.70 -3.27 -0.01
N ILE A 661 -12.91 -3.32 0.57
CA ILE A 661 -13.18 -4.09 1.79
C ILE A 661 -13.90 -5.42 1.52
N ALA A 662 -14.47 -5.59 0.31
CA ALA A 662 -15.24 -6.75 -0.08
C ALA A 662 -14.41 -7.82 -0.82
N GLU A 663 -13.28 -7.43 -1.41
CA GLU A 663 -12.48 -8.30 -2.28
C GLU A 663 -11.59 -9.31 -1.55
N ARG A 664 -11.30 -9.14 -0.26
CA ARG A 664 -10.29 -9.95 0.45
C ARG A 664 -10.61 -10.26 1.89
N GLY A 665 -10.21 -11.46 2.31
CA GLY A 665 -10.39 -11.95 3.68
C GLY A 665 -11.85 -11.93 4.12
N LEU A 666 -12.78 -12.20 3.20
CA LEU A 666 -14.19 -12.43 3.50
C LEU A 666 -14.56 -13.87 3.17
N ASN A 667 -14.64 -14.71 4.20
CA ASN A 667 -14.99 -16.12 4.05
C ASN A 667 -16.51 -16.33 4.17
N MET A 668 -17.27 -15.93 3.15
CA MET A 668 -18.73 -16.12 3.11
C MET A 668 -19.11 -17.50 2.55
N VAL A 669 -18.75 -18.57 3.25
CA VAL A 669 -18.93 -19.97 2.82
C VAL A 669 -19.74 -20.79 3.80
N ASP A 670 -20.37 -21.86 3.31
CA ASP A 670 -20.99 -22.86 4.18
C ASP A 670 -19.94 -23.82 4.79
N HIS A 671 -20.38 -24.73 5.66
CA HIS A 671 -19.54 -25.75 6.30
C HIS A 671 -18.85 -26.71 5.30
N ASN A 672 -19.29 -26.77 4.05
CA ASN A 672 -18.67 -27.55 2.97
C ASN A 672 -17.74 -26.70 2.09
N GLY A 673 -17.49 -25.44 2.48
CA GLY A 673 -16.69 -24.49 1.72
C GLY A 673 -17.39 -23.95 0.46
N ARG A 674 -18.72 -24.03 0.36
CA ARG A 674 -19.46 -23.49 -0.79
C ARG A 674 -19.85 -22.04 -0.54
N SER A 675 -19.68 -21.18 -1.53
CA SER A 675 -20.10 -19.78 -1.41
C SER A 675 -21.59 -19.60 -1.04
N LEU A 676 -21.85 -18.78 -0.01
CA LEU A 676 -23.17 -18.35 0.43
C LEU A 676 -23.70 -17.13 -0.36
N VAL A 677 -22.89 -16.57 -1.26
CA VAL A 677 -23.22 -15.47 -2.15
C VAL A 677 -23.44 -16.02 -3.55
N GLY A 678 -24.61 -15.71 -4.12
CA GLY A 678 -25.01 -16.27 -5.39
C GLY A 678 -24.47 -15.52 -6.59
N GLU A 679 -24.26 -14.22 -6.43
CA GLU A 679 -23.82 -13.33 -7.49
C GLU A 679 -23.16 -12.07 -6.92
N VAL A 680 -22.14 -11.60 -7.64
CA VAL A 680 -21.44 -10.36 -7.33
C VAL A 680 -21.66 -9.39 -8.49
N ILE A 681 -22.19 -8.21 -8.20
CA ILE A 681 -22.41 -7.13 -9.16
C ILE A 681 -21.39 -6.03 -8.89
N LEU A 682 -20.53 -5.77 -9.86
CA LEU A 682 -19.60 -4.65 -9.82
C LEU A 682 -20.32 -3.40 -10.37
N ALA A 683 -20.99 -2.65 -9.49
CA ALA A 683 -21.77 -1.48 -9.89
C ALA A 683 -20.88 -0.36 -10.48
N VAL A 684 -19.72 -0.14 -9.85
CA VAL A 684 -18.73 0.82 -10.32
C VAL A 684 -17.40 0.12 -10.47
N ARG A 685 -16.80 0.21 -11.66
CA ARG A 685 -15.45 -0.30 -11.89
C ARG A 685 -14.46 0.51 -11.05
N PRO A 686 -13.73 -0.11 -10.11
CA PRO A 686 -12.63 0.56 -9.45
C PRO A 686 -11.50 0.64 -10.45
N ILE A 687 -11.23 1.84 -10.94
CA ILE A 687 -9.99 2.09 -11.67
C ILE A 687 -9.01 2.52 -10.58
N PRO A 688 -7.96 1.72 -10.27
CA PRO A 688 -6.85 2.15 -9.45
C PRO A 688 -6.47 3.58 -9.80
N LEU A 689 -6.50 4.45 -8.79
CA LEU A 689 -6.11 5.83 -8.98
C LEU A 689 -4.60 5.84 -9.21
N MET A 690 -4.18 6.27 -10.39
CA MET A 690 -2.76 6.41 -10.75
C MET A 690 -2.00 7.43 -9.90
N ASP A 691 -2.71 8.10 -8.99
CA ASP A 691 -2.16 9.09 -8.08
C ASP A 691 -1.85 8.49 -6.70
N GLU A 692 -2.21 7.21 -6.47
CA GLU A 692 -1.89 6.50 -5.24
C GLU A 692 -0.41 6.10 -5.22
N PRO A 693 0.38 6.54 -4.22
CA PRO A 693 1.81 6.27 -4.17
C PRO A 693 2.17 4.78 -4.27
N ALA A 694 1.42 3.92 -3.59
CA ALA A 694 1.65 2.47 -3.61
C ALA A 694 1.50 1.89 -5.03
N GLN A 695 0.48 2.35 -5.78
CA GLN A 695 0.23 1.91 -7.15
C GLN A 695 1.35 2.39 -8.09
N LEU A 696 1.82 3.62 -7.92
CA LEU A 696 2.94 4.18 -8.69
C LEU A 696 4.22 3.40 -8.45
N LEU A 697 4.56 3.14 -7.19
CA LEU A 697 5.74 2.35 -6.83
C LEU A 697 5.65 0.94 -7.41
N ALA A 698 4.50 0.28 -7.29
CA ALA A 698 4.30 -1.05 -7.86
C ALA A 698 4.46 -1.08 -9.38
N LEU A 699 3.91 -0.09 -10.10
CA LEU A 699 4.07 0.04 -11.55
C LEU A 699 5.53 0.24 -11.96
N ILE A 700 6.26 1.11 -11.25
CA ILE A 700 7.68 1.39 -11.50
C ILE A 700 8.48 0.10 -11.30
N SER A 701 8.35 -0.53 -10.13
CA SER A 701 9.11 -1.72 -9.76
C SER A 701 8.77 -2.90 -10.68
N SER A 702 7.49 -3.16 -10.93
CA SER A 702 7.05 -4.27 -11.78
C SER A 702 7.58 -4.16 -13.22
N ARG A 703 7.57 -2.94 -13.81
CA ARG A 703 8.12 -2.72 -15.16
C ARG A 703 9.64 -2.84 -15.18
N ALA A 704 10.32 -2.36 -14.14
CA ALA A 704 11.77 -2.51 -14.01
C ALA A 704 12.15 -4.00 -13.96
N TYR A 705 11.46 -4.80 -13.15
CA TYR A 705 11.70 -6.25 -13.06
C TYR A 705 11.32 -7.02 -14.32
N SER A 706 10.24 -6.63 -14.99
CA SER A 706 9.82 -7.27 -16.24
C SER A 706 10.80 -7.03 -17.40
N ALA A 707 11.54 -5.92 -17.37
CA ALA A 707 12.53 -5.57 -18.38
C ALA A 707 13.96 -6.03 -18.03
N LEU A 708 14.20 -6.43 -16.77
CA LEU A 708 15.52 -6.77 -16.26
C LEU A 708 16.11 -7.97 -17.00
N ARG A 709 17.34 -7.81 -17.50
CA ARG A 709 18.12 -8.91 -18.06
C ARG A 709 19.06 -9.45 -16.99
N ARG A 710 19.13 -10.78 -16.86
CA ARG A 710 20.08 -11.42 -15.94
C ARG A 710 21.50 -11.20 -16.47
N SER A 711 22.36 -10.60 -15.65
CA SER A 711 23.79 -10.44 -15.90
C SER A 711 24.60 -11.15 -14.80
N GLN A 712 25.86 -11.46 -15.11
CA GLN A 712 26.82 -11.98 -14.12
C GLN A 712 27.48 -10.85 -13.31
N ASP A 713 27.30 -9.57 -13.70
CA ASP A 713 27.70 -8.39 -12.93
C ASP A 713 26.49 -7.81 -12.17
N PRO A 714 26.37 -8.03 -10.84
CA PRO A 714 25.29 -7.49 -10.04
C PRO A 714 25.24 -5.96 -10.07
N ALA A 715 26.38 -5.28 -10.18
CA ALA A 715 26.43 -3.82 -10.19
C ALA A 715 25.86 -3.25 -11.50
N GLU A 716 26.07 -3.94 -12.62
CA GLU A 716 25.44 -3.60 -13.89
C GLU A 716 23.93 -3.82 -13.83
N MET A 717 23.47 -4.94 -13.26
CA MET A 717 22.03 -5.20 -13.09
C MET A 717 21.34 -4.12 -12.26
N LEU A 718 21.93 -3.70 -11.13
CA LEU A 718 21.37 -2.64 -10.29
C LEU A 718 21.34 -1.28 -11.03
N ARG A 719 22.37 -0.98 -11.82
CA ARG A 719 22.41 0.22 -12.68
C ARG A 719 21.32 0.18 -13.75
N GLU A 720 21.12 -0.95 -14.42
CA GLU A 720 20.05 -1.13 -15.42
C GLU A 720 18.66 -1.01 -14.79
N LEU A 721 18.46 -1.63 -13.62
CA LEU A 721 17.22 -1.54 -12.84
C LEU A 721 16.90 -0.09 -12.46
N SER A 722 17.89 0.66 -11.95
CA SER A 722 17.74 2.09 -11.60
C SER A 722 17.44 2.97 -12.81
N ARG A 723 18.14 2.77 -13.94
CA ARG A 723 17.86 3.50 -15.18
C ARG A 723 16.44 3.22 -15.70
N THR A 724 16.03 1.95 -15.71
CA THR A 724 14.70 1.55 -16.19
C THR A 724 13.61 2.09 -15.29
N SER A 725 13.77 1.98 -13.97
CA SER A 725 12.84 2.53 -12.98
C SER A 725 12.70 4.03 -13.14
N SER A 726 13.81 4.75 -13.30
CA SER A 726 13.82 6.21 -13.51
C SER A 726 13.10 6.60 -14.81
N ALA A 727 13.30 5.84 -15.89
CA ALA A 727 12.63 6.08 -17.17
C ALA A 727 11.12 5.82 -17.09
N VAL A 728 10.69 4.73 -16.46
CA VAL A 728 9.27 4.40 -16.25
C VAL A 728 8.60 5.45 -15.36
N HIS A 729 9.27 5.82 -14.27
CA HIS A 729 8.85 6.89 -13.39
C HIS A 729 8.62 8.17 -14.20
N GLU A 730 9.60 8.62 -15.00
CA GLU A 730 9.44 9.78 -15.89
C GLU A 730 8.29 9.65 -16.91
N GLU A 731 8.07 8.48 -17.50
CA GLU A 731 6.97 8.22 -18.46
C GLU A 731 5.60 8.38 -17.77
N LEU A 732 5.43 7.79 -16.58
CA LEU A 732 4.19 7.85 -15.81
C LEU A 732 3.86 9.30 -15.42
N PHE A 733 4.86 10.07 -14.99
CA PHE A 733 4.66 11.47 -14.60
C PHE A 733 4.45 12.44 -15.76
N ARG A 734 4.75 12.05 -17.00
CA ARG A 734 4.42 12.85 -18.20
C ARG A 734 3.02 12.57 -18.74
N SER A 735 2.41 11.46 -18.34
CA SER A 735 1.14 10.97 -18.87
C SER A 735 -0.04 11.55 -18.10
N HIS A 736 -1.14 11.86 -18.77
CA HIS A 736 -2.37 12.23 -18.07
C HIS A 736 -2.94 11.00 -17.34
N HIS A 737 -3.37 11.20 -16.09
CA HIS A 737 -3.91 10.14 -15.22
C HIS A 737 -5.30 9.63 -15.63
N PHE A 738 -5.84 10.04 -16.79
CA PHE A 738 -7.05 9.41 -17.34
C PHE A 738 -6.71 8.05 -17.94
N PHE A 739 -7.50 7.03 -17.63
CA PHE A 739 -7.26 5.67 -18.12
C PHE A 739 -7.04 5.58 -19.64
N GLN A 740 -7.77 6.37 -20.44
CA GLN A 740 -7.65 6.35 -21.90
C GLN A 740 -6.32 6.92 -22.41
N SER A 741 -5.73 7.90 -21.69
CA SER A 741 -4.47 8.55 -22.05
C SER A 741 -3.23 7.82 -21.52
N LEU A 742 -3.39 6.82 -20.65
CA LEU A 742 -2.29 6.05 -20.12
C LEU A 742 -1.64 5.16 -21.21
N PRO A 743 -0.32 4.93 -21.13
CA PRO A 743 0.37 3.97 -21.99
C PRO A 743 -0.31 2.59 -21.96
N ASN A 744 -0.30 1.87 -23.08
CA ASN A 744 -1.04 0.61 -23.21
C ASN A 744 -0.65 -0.42 -22.14
N GLN A 745 0.64 -0.51 -21.81
CA GLN A 745 1.14 -1.40 -20.76
C GLN A 745 0.58 -1.05 -19.39
N VAL A 746 0.50 0.24 -19.04
CA VAL A 746 -0.09 0.70 -17.78
C VAL A 746 -1.57 0.36 -17.71
N ARG A 747 -2.32 0.54 -18.81
CA ARG A 747 -3.74 0.14 -18.89
C ARG A 747 -3.91 -1.36 -18.71
N LEU A 748 -3.05 -2.18 -19.31
CA LEU A 748 -3.07 -3.63 -19.13
C LEU A 748 -2.80 -4.01 -17.67
N SER A 749 -1.85 -3.34 -17.01
CA SER A 749 -1.58 -3.57 -15.59
C SER A 749 -2.77 -3.22 -14.70
N ILE A 750 -3.42 -2.08 -14.94
CA ILE A 750 -4.65 -1.70 -14.24
C ILE A 750 -5.74 -2.77 -14.43
N VAL A 751 -5.93 -3.25 -15.66
CA VAL A 751 -6.92 -4.30 -15.95
C VAL A 751 -6.56 -5.62 -15.28
N ALA A 752 -5.28 -6.00 -15.25
CA ALA A 752 -4.81 -7.20 -14.56
C ALA A 752 -5.10 -7.11 -13.06
N GLU A 753 -4.80 -5.98 -12.43
CA GLU A 753 -5.14 -5.71 -11.02
C GLU A 753 -6.64 -5.81 -10.74
N MET A 754 -7.47 -5.24 -11.61
CA MET A 754 -8.92 -5.38 -11.49
C MET A 754 -9.35 -6.85 -11.60
N LEU A 755 -8.80 -7.61 -12.55
CA LEU A 755 -9.13 -9.03 -12.71
C LEU A 755 -8.74 -9.84 -11.48
N ILE A 756 -7.61 -9.54 -10.84
CA ILE A 756 -7.20 -10.19 -9.58
C ILE A 756 -8.25 -9.95 -8.50
N GLY A 757 -8.66 -8.69 -8.26
CA GLY A 757 -9.72 -8.38 -7.28
C GLY A 757 -11.05 -9.10 -7.59
N ILE A 758 -11.41 -9.20 -8.88
CA ILE A 758 -12.61 -9.92 -9.33
C ILE A 758 -12.50 -11.44 -9.11
N ILE A 759 -11.33 -12.04 -9.39
CA ILE A 759 -11.09 -13.46 -9.14
C ILE A 759 -11.19 -13.75 -7.65
N GLN A 760 -10.64 -12.88 -6.81
CA GLN A 760 -10.70 -13.02 -5.34
C GLN A 760 -12.13 -12.94 -4.80
N LEU A 761 -12.98 -12.07 -5.35
CA LEU A 761 -14.42 -12.06 -5.04
C LEU A 761 -15.13 -13.38 -5.37
N GLY A 762 -14.66 -14.09 -6.41
CA GLY A 762 -15.23 -15.37 -6.83
C GLY A 762 -14.59 -16.59 -6.15
N GLY A 763 -13.40 -16.43 -5.58
CA GLY A 763 -12.49 -17.51 -5.15
C GLY A 763 -12.77 -18.13 -3.78
N GLY A 764 -13.88 -17.78 -3.12
CA GLY A 764 -14.27 -18.35 -1.83
C GLY A 764 -14.57 -19.86 -1.83
N ASP A 765 -14.19 -20.63 -2.85
CA ASP A 765 -14.60 -22.04 -3.01
C ASP A 765 -13.48 -23.08 -2.70
N VAL A 766 -12.27 -22.71 -2.22
CA VAL A 766 -11.13 -23.67 -2.27
C VAL A 766 -10.29 -23.86 -0.99
N GLY A 767 -10.49 -23.09 0.09
CA GLY A 767 -9.56 -23.11 1.24
C GLY A 767 -9.72 -24.25 2.28
N HIS A 768 -10.92 -24.82 2.44
CA HIS A 768 -11.18 -25.79 3.51
C HIS A 768 -11.81 -27.07 2.98
N ARG A 769 -10.97 -27.97 2.45
CA ARG A 769 -11.25 -29.41 2.60
C ARG A 769 -10.30 -29.96 3.64
N GLN A 770 -10.88 -30.38 4.77
CA GLN A 770 -10.27 -31.38 5.64
C GLN A 770 -9.77 -32.52 4.75
N VAL A 771 -8.47 -32.79 4.79
CA VAL A 771 -7.93 -34.06 4.32
C VAL A 771 -8.45 -35.11 5.29
N GLN A 772 -9.66 -35.61 5.06
CA GLN A 772 -10.10 -36.86 5.65
C GLN A 772 -9.19 -37.94 5.06
N VAL A 773 -8.22 -38.38 5.86
CA VAL A 773 -7.55 -39.66 5.65
C VAL A 773 -8.63 -40.72 5.82
N GLY A 774 -9.23 -41.11 4.70
CA GLY A 774 -10.12 -42.27 4.69
C GLY A 774 -9.29 -43.50 4.96
N ASP A 775 -9.55 -44.14 6.10
CA ASP A 775 -9.18 -45.53 6.39
C ASP A 775 -9.50 -46.37 5.15
N ARG A 776 -8.45 -46.84 4.47
CA ARG A 776 -8.54 -48.03 3.65
C ARG A 776 -7.82 -49.11 4.42
N GLY A 777 -8.64 -50.05 4.89
CA GLY A 777 -8.20 -51.25 5.56
C GLY A 777 -7.15 -52.00 4.77
N ASP A 778 -6.39 -52.76 5.55
CA ASP A 778 -5.48 -53.81 5.15
C ASP A 778 -5.92 -54.51 3.86
N ASP A 779 -5.07 -54.42 2.83
CA ASP A 779 -4.79 -55.56 1.97
C ASP A 779 -3.40 -55.38 1.37
N ASP A 780 -2.48 -56.09 2.01
CA ASP A 780 -1.09 -56.29 1.66
C ASP A 780 -1.02 -57.18 0.41
N GLN A 781 -0.68 -56.62 -0.76
CA GLN A 781 -0.15 -57.40 -1.88
C GLN A 781 0.68 -56.51 -2.81
N GLY A 782 1.99 -56.78 -2.79
CA GLY A 782 3.00 -56.01 -3.50
C GLY A 782 2.88 -56.06 -5.02
N CYS A 783 3.30 -54.96 -5.65
CA CYS A 783 3.60 -54.93 -7.07
C CYS A 783 4.83 -54.02 -7.30
N GLN A 784 6.00 -54.64 -7.33
CA GLN A 784 7.24 -54.03 -7.83
C GLN A 784 7.23 -54.09 -9.37
N ASP A 785 6.82 -53.02 -10.06
CA ASP A 785 7.25 -52.82 -11.47
C ASP A 785 7.05 -51.37 -11.96
N GLU A 786 8.16 -50.66 -12.22
CA GLU A 786 8.23 -49.28 -12.72
C GLU A 786 7.76 -49.10 -14.18
N ARG A 787 7.21 -50.14 -14.82
CA ARG A 787 6.73 -50.11 -16.21
C ARG A 787 5.22 -49.88 -16.37
N CYS A 788 4.42 -49.93 -15.30
CA CYS A 788 2.97 -49.78 -15.39
C CYS A 788 2.51 -48.30 -15.46
N ALA A 789 3.28 -47.38 -14.86
CA ALA A 789 2.94 -45.94 -14.82
C ALA A 789 3.02 -45.21 -16.18
N ARG A 790 3.70 -45.78 -17.19
CA ARG A 790 3.87 -45.13 -18.52
C ARG A 790 2.82 -45.51 -19.57
N ARG A 791 1.90 -46.44 -19.29
CA ARG A 791 0.89 -46.89 -20.29
C ARG A 791 -0.52 -46.33 -20.12
N CYS A 792 -0.85 -45.67 -19.01
CA CYS A 792 -2.19 -45.08 -18.82
C CYS A 792 -2.34 -43.64 -19.37
N LEU A 793 -1.28 -43.01 -19.87
CA LEU A 793 -1.30 -41.58 -20.27
C LEU A 793 -1.66 -41.29 -21.75
N VAL A 794 -2.07 -42.27 -22.56
CA VAL A 794 -2.24 -42.09 -24.03
C VAL A 794 -3.66 -42.38 -24.56
N ARG A 795 -4.65 -42.58 -23.71
CA ARG A 795 -6.05 -42.72 -24.17
C ARG A 795 -6.96 -41.81 -23.36
N HIS A 796 -7.22 -40.60 -23.85
CA HIS A 796 -8.53 -39.91 -23.88
C HIS A 796 -8.34 -38.43 -24.28
N VAL A 797 -8.00 -38.17 -25.55
CA VAL A 797 -8.18 -36.85 -26.17
C VAL A 797 -9.07 -37.04 -27.40
N GLY A 798 -10.38 -36.93 -27.17
CA GLY A 798 -11.38 -36.88 -28.23
C GLY A 798 -11.61 -35.44 -28.68
N LEU A 799 -10.85 -34.99 -29.68
CA LEU A 799 -11.09 -33.72 -30.36
C LEU A 799 -12.36 -33.81 -31.22
N ARG A 800 -13.46 -33.18 -30.79
CA ARG A 800 -14.60 -32.87 -31.67
C ARG A 800 -14.41 -31.51 -32.32
N ARG A 801 -14.22 -31.52 -33.65
CA ARG A 801 -14.38 -30.36 -34.54
C ARG A 801 -15.83 -29.86 -34.49
N VAL A 802 -16.02 -28.56 -34.24
CA VAL A 802 -17.27 -27.86 -34.58
C VAL A 802 -16.95 -26.88 -35.70
N THR A 803 -17.56 -27.11 -36.86
CA THR A 803 -17.53 -26.26 -38.05
C THR A 803 -18.58 -25.15 -37.95
N SER A 804 -18.26 -24.01 -38.58
CA SER A 804 -18.91 -22.69 -38.57
C SER A 804 -20.37 -22.61 -39.02
N ARG A 805 -21.07 -21.49 -38.68
CA ARG A 805 -21.80 -20.65 -39.68
C ARG A 805 -22.23 -19.26 -39.16
N HIS A 806 -21.69 -18.22 -39.83
CA HIS A 806 -22.28 -16.93 -40.26
C HIS A 806 -22.93 -15.93 -39.26
N GLY A 807 -22.39 -14.71 -39.22
CA GLY A 807 -23.06 -13.51 -38.69
C GLY A 807 -22.14 -12.29 -38.44
N ASN A 808 -22.11 -11.37 -39.41
CA ASN A 808 -21.67 -9.96 -39.40
C ASN A 808 -20.25 -9.51 -38.93
N LEU A 809 -19.52 -8.92 -39.89
CA LEU A 809 -18.27 -8.20 -39.74
C LEU A 809 -18.50 -6.79 -39.18
N ARG A 810 -18.31 -6.60 -37.86
CA ARG A 810 -17.85 -5.32 -37.27
C ARG A 810 -17.19 -5.48 -35.89
N ASP A 811 -17.33 -6.64 -35.24
CA ASP A 811 -16.77 -6.92 -33.89
C ASP A 811 -15.38 -7.60 -33.84
N LYS A 812 -14.70 -7.76 -34.98
CA LYS A 812 -13.41 -8.49 -35.02
C LYS A 812 -12.14 -7.66 -34.69
N ARG A 813 -12.28 -6.41 -34.21
CA ARG A 813 -11.11 -5.61 -33.79
C ARG A 813 -10.77 -5.69 -32.29
N PHE A 814 -11.68 -6.16 -31.43
CA PHE A 814 -11.40 -6.31 -30.00
C PHE A 814 -10.89 -7.70 -29.60
N ALA A 815 -11.35 -8.77 -30.27
CA ALA A 815 -10.92 -10.15 -29.96
C ALA A 815 -9.49 -10.49 -30.45
N LYS A 816 -8.89 -9.65 -31.30
CA LYS A 816 -7.53 -9.87 -31.83
C LYS A 816 -6.42 -9.23 -30.97
N VAL A 817 -6.78 -8.44 -29.96
CA VAL A 817 -5.83 -7.76 -29.05
C VAL A 817 -5.59 -8.54 -27.74
N LEU A 818 -6.48 -9.49 -27.42
CA LEU A 818 -6.45 -10.29 -26.18
C LEU A 818 -5.68 -11.63 -26.29
N LEU A 819 -5.19 -12.02 -27.47
CA LEU A 819 -4.59 -13.35 -27.69
C LEU A 819 -3.18 -13.36 -28.31
N ASP A 820 -2.47 -12.23 -28.36
CA ASP A 820 -1.10 -12.18 -28.91
C ASP A 820 -0.10 -11.38 -28.04
N PRO A 821 0.06 -11.74 -26.75
CA PRO A 821 1.42 -11.68 -26.17
C PRO A 821 1.81 -12.92 -25.33
N LEU A 822 1.15 -14.09 -25.50
CA LEU A 822 1.54 -15.34 -24.83
C LEU A 822 2.61 -16.17 -25.56
N ARG A 823 3.36 -15.57 -26.50
CA ARG A 823 4.54 -16.24 -27.09
C ARG A 823 5.76 -16.01 -26.22
N CYS A 824 5.93 -16.87 -25.21
CA CYS A 824 7.23 -17.11 -24.60
C CYS A 824 8.19 -17.66 -25.68
N THR A 825 9.09 -16.83 -26.17
CA THR A 825 10.26 -17.28 -26.94
C THR A 825 11.30 -17.85 -25.98
N SER A 826 11.26 -19.16 -25.76
CA SER A 826 12.38 -19.93 -25.19
C SER A 826 13.05 -20.70 -26.33
N PRO A 827 14.36 -20.50 -26.60
CA PRO A 827 15.03 -21.08 -27.76
C PRO A 827 15.54 -22.51 -27.52
N HIS A 828 14.72 -23.41 -26.94
CA HIS A 828 15.15 -24.78 -26.67
C HIS A 828 14.14 -25.90 -26.97
N TRP A 829 13.02 -25.62 -27.63
CA TRP A 829 12.02 -26.65 -27.99
C TRP A 829 11.77 -26.86 -29.49
N ASP A 830 12.33 -26.02 -30.36
CA ASP A 830 12.11 -26.11 -31.82
C ASP A 830 13.03 -27.11 -32.55
N ASP A 831 14.01 -27.72 -31.88
CA ASP A 831 14.98 -28.63 -32.53
C ASP A 831 14.66 -30.13 -32.35
N ILE A 832 13.61 -30.47 -31.59
CA ILE A 832 13.24 -31.88 -31.31
C ILE A 832 12.02 -32.35 -32.14
N THR A 833 11.32 -31.44 -32.83
CA THR A 833 10.16 -31.80 -33.68
C THR A 833 10.42 -31.78 -35.19
N ARG A 834 11.66 -31.53 -35.64
CA ARG A 834 12.04 -31.58 -37.07
C ARG A 834 12.97 -32.73 -37.51
N ARG A 835 13.21 -33.74 -36.67
CA ARG A 835 13.99 -34.93 -37.06
C ARG A 835 13.32 -36.25 -36.68
N GLN A 836 12.13 -36.51 -37.23
CA GLN A 836 11.63 -37.88 -37.43
C GLN A 836 10.86 -38.01 -38.76
N GLN A 837 11.57 -37.82 -39.87
CA GLN A 837 11.30 -38.50 -41.15
C GLN A 837 12.65 -38.76 -41.82
N GLY A 838 13.15 -39.99 -41.75
CA GLY A 838 14.39 -40.38 -42.44
C GLY A 838 15.11 -41.51 -41.73
N ARG A 839 15.33 -42.61 -42.43
CA ARG A 839 15.75 -43.93 -41.93
C ARG A 839 17.26 -44.05 -41.65
N SER A 840 17.55 -45.05 -40.81
CA SER A 840 18.63 -46.07 -40.88
C SER A 840 20.09 -45.72 -40.53
N SER A 841 20.62 -46.63 -39.71
CA SER A 841 22.02 -47.09 -39.54
C SER A 841 22.88 -46.42 -38.46
N GLY A 842 23.59 -47.25 -37.70
CA GLY A 842 24.88 -46.90 -37.10
C GLY A 842 24.97 -46.78 -35.57
N LEU A 843 25.28 -47.91 -34.95
CA LEU A 843 25.95 -48.15 -33.66
C LEU A 843 26.85 -47.05 -33.04
N THR A 844 26.97 -47.18 -31.71
CA THR A 844 28.11 -46.94 -30.78
C THR A 844 28.26 -45.61 -30.03
N LYS A 845 28.27 -45.73 -28.68
CA LYS A 845 29.05 -45.04 -27.61
C LYS A 845 29.15 -43.50 -27.71
N VAL A 846 28.85 -42.73 -26.65
CA VAL A 846 29.67 -42.62 -25.43
C VAL A 846 28.82 -42.06 -24.28
N SER A 847 28.96 -42.71 -23.14
CA SER A 847 28.52 -42.37 -21.79
C SER A 847 29.40 -41.29 -21.16
N GLU A 848 28.90 -40.69 -20.07
CA GLU A 848 29.59 -39.79 -19.11
C GLU A 848 29.63 -38.31 -19.48
N VAL A 849 28.80 -37.55 -18.76
CA VAL A 849 29.13 -36.34 -17.95
C VAL A 849 27.79 -35.64 -17.71
N CYS A 850 27.10 -36.00 -16.63
CA CYS A 850 26.02 -35.24 -15.96
C CYS A 850 25.62 -35.97 -14.66
N ARG A 851 26.60 -36.21 -13.80
CA ARG A 851 26.40 -36.19 -12.34
C ARG A 851 27.04 -34.88 -11.90
N GLU A 852 26.30 -34.09 -11.13
CA GLU A 852 26.56 -32.68 -10.75
C GLU A 852 26.12 -31.62 -11.79
N ARG A 853 24.81 -31.36 -11.80
CA ARG A 853 24.22 -30.01 -11.83
C ARG A 853 22.79 -30.04 -11.35
#